data_AF-A0AAV1YWY6-F1
#
_entry.id   AF-A0AAV1YWY6-F1
#
_cell.length_a   1.000
_cell.length_b   1.000
_cell.length_c   1.000
_cell.angle_alpha   90.00
_cell.angle_beta   90.00
_cell.angle_gamma   90.00
#
_symmetry.space_group_name_H-M   'P 1'
#
loop_
_entity.id
_entity.type
_entity.pdbx_description
1 polymer ?
#
loop_
_entity_poly.entity_id
_entity_poly.type
_entity_poly.pdbx_seq_one_letter_code
_entity_poly.pdbx_strand_id
1 'polypeptide(L)'
;MGSKPPDFAPADNPAADSDSIVTRTLTFFYLPAFNFWLMLCPRWLSFDWSMEAIPLLTSILDARNIFTIAFYGGIFTFLYWLVKSYNRRCIYNSAFCLSASNGGNYHSNHASSHSAAYANGNAAGQWCPCSNITQKFSFSLSSNHNHHNKSRKTGQSHSANNHSSHTNGYRILNGNGHCHAANGIFGHQDYGFASHAASTRLAFTGPADIVTLALALLILPFIPATNLFFYVGFVVAERVLYIPSMGFCLLVALGVDHLYRRQETSFRKRLVLATVSLLLVVMSVRTVIRNKDWLNEENLYRSGIPVNPPKAYGNLANILSGRGEKEEAEWAYKKALSYRSNMADVRYNLGILLQEQGRYEEALYSYKLAIQFRPRLAMAHLNMGLVLGIMGRKEEAAEVYRHCAELDSAGLKDPKMHESTRISALFNLGRLYADEGKYEEAVQVYHEAVKKMPEHYQPQSLYNMMGEAYFKMGSFVDAEHWYREALRVKPDHIPAHLTYAKLLSKWERLEEAEQWFLKAKFIAPNDSSVYQHYGQFLSECDRHNEAADVYVRAAELASDEYEIVFNAANTLRQAGRNAEAETYYKIAVKLRPYEVTSHMNLGAMLHVNGKLQEAEASYLEALKLRPDDPITQNNLQKLRNLITQRKLRENAKNRS
;
A
#
# COMPACT_ATOMS: atom_id res chain seq x y z
N MET A 1 1.96 26.17 1.73
CA MET A 1 1.17 25.08 2.33
C MET A 1 0.18 25.71 3.30
N GLY A 2 -1.11 25.48 3.09
CA GLY A 2 -2.19 26.23 3.77
C GLY A 2 -2.20 26.04 5.28
N SER A 3 -2.52 27.11 6.00
CA SER A 3 -2.64 27.20 7.46
C SER A 3 -3.91 26.53 8.03
N LYS A 4 -4.51 25.58 7.31
CA LYS A 4 -5.60 24.76 7.86
C LYS A 4 -4.99 23.56 8.56
N PRO A 5 -5.40 23.25 9.81
CA PRO A 5 -5.05 21.98 10.42
C PRO A 5 -5.55 20.86 9.50
N PRO A 6 -4.80 19.75 9.37
CA PRO A 6 -5.27 18.59 8.62
C PRO A 6 -6.58 18.08 9.23
N ASP A 7 -7.61 17.90 8.39
CA ASP A 7 -8.83 17.21 8.79
C ASP A 7 -8.50 15.72 8.91
N PHE A 8 -8.68 15.18 10.11
CA PHE A 8 -8.52 13.76 10.38
C PHE A 8 -9.89 13.08 10.35
N ALA A 9 -9.93 11.82 9.89
CA ALA A 9 -11.15 11.06 9.96
C ALA A 9 -11.44 10.69 11.44
N PRO A 10 -12.71 10.58 11.86
CA PRO A 10 -13.10 10.02 13.16
C PRO A 10 -12.39 8.70 13.52
N ALA A 11 -12.12 7.90 12.48
CA ALA A 11 -11.40 6.65 12.53
C ALA A 11 -9.93 6.77 12.99
N ASP A 12 -9.27 7.90 12.72
CA ASP A 12 -7.88 8.09 13.10
C ASP A 12 -7.79 8.27 14.62
N ASN A 13 -8.68 9.10 15.19
CA ASN A 13 -8.70 9.43 16.61
C ASN A 13 -10.12 9.33 17.20
N PRO A 14 -10.61 8.10 17.44
CA PRO A 14 -11.97 7.88 17.94
C PRO A 14 -12.19 8.46 19.35
N ALA A 15 -11.10 8.63 20.12
CA ALA A 15 -11.16 9.23 21.45
C ALA A 15 -11.51 10.71 21.39
N ALA A 16 -11.04 11.45 20.37
CA ALA A 16 -11.34 12.86 20.24
C ALA A 16 -12.76 13.13 19.70
N ASP A 17 -13.26 12.24 18.84
CA ASP A 17 -14.55 12.37 18.16
C ASP A 17 -15.75 11.84 18.98
N SER A 18 -15.50 11.27 20.16
CA SER A 18 -16.58 10.75 21.02
C SER A 18 -17.45 11.88 21.60
N ASP A 19 -18.78 11.78 21.48
CA ASP A 19 -19.73 12.76 22.03
C ASP A 19 -19.68 12.86 23.57
N SER A 20 -19.23 11.80 24.25
CA SER A 20 -19.19 11.73 25.70
C SER A 20 -17.90 12.37 26.23
N ILE A 21 -18.05 13.48 26.96
CA ILE A 21 -16.95 14.14 27.69
C ILE A 21 -16.26 13.16 28.65
N VAL A 22 -17.02 12.28 29.30
CA VAL A 22 -16.47 11.27 30.21
C VAL A 22 -15.58 10.30 29.45
N THR A 23 -16.04 9.79 28.30
CA THR A 23 -15.29 8.86 27.47
C THR A 23 -14.02 9.47 26.91
N ARG A 24 -14.12 10.71 26.39
CA ARG A 24 -12.96 11.51 25.97
C ARG A 24 -11.94 11.63 27.10
N THR A 25 -12.39 12.11 28.26
CA THR A 25 -11.52 12.38 29.41
C THR A 25 -10.80 11.13 29.89
N LEU A 26 -11.54 10.05 30.16
CA LEU A 26 -10.96 8.80 30.64
C LEU A 26 -9.97 8.20 29.63
N THR A 27 -10.32 8.22 28.34
CA THR A 27 -9.46 7.68 27.28
C THR A 27 -8.19 8.53 27.13
N PHE A 28 -8.30 9.86 27.10
CA PHE A 28 -7.13 10.75 27.01
C PHE A 28 -6.18 10.62 28.22
N PHE A 29 -6.70 10.40 29.42
CA PHE A 29 -5.83 10.15 30.58
C PHE A 29 -5.19 8.76 30.50
N TYR A 30 -5.89 7.75 29.98
CA TYR A 30 -5.35 6.40 29.82
C TYR A 30 -4.23 6.33 28.78
N LEU A 31 -4.30 7.10 27.69
CA LEU A 31 -3.35 7.01 26.57
C LEU A 31 -1.88 7.26 26.95
N PRO A 32 -1.51 8.28 27.75
CA PRO A 32 -0.16 8.41 28.29
C PRO A 32 0.29 7.21 29.12
N ALA A 33 -0.60 6.68 29.97
CA ALA A 33 -0.30 5.48 30.75
C ALA A 33 -0.03 4.30 29.82
N PHE A 34 -0.89 4.07 28.82
CA PHE A 34 -0.72 3.01 27.81
C PHE A 34 0.59 3.13 27.05
N ASN A 35 0.96 4.33 26.59
CA ASN A 35 2.24 4.55 25.89
C ASN A 35 3.45 4.30 26.82
N PHE A 36 3.36 4.70 28.08
CA PHE A 36 4.39 4.38 29.08
C PHE A 36 4.51 2.87 29.31
N TRP A 37 3.39 2.15 29.37
CA TRP A 37 3.39 0.69 29.44
C TRP A 37 4.03 0.04 28.21
N LEU A 38 3.73 0.57 27.02
CA LEU A 38 4.30 0.09 25.77
C LEU A 38 5.83 0.20 25.77
N MET A 39 6.38 1.29 26.33
CA MET A 39 7.83 1.44 26.53
C MET A 39 8.41 0.44 27.54
N LEU A 40 7.71 0.18 28.65
CA LEU A 40 8.17 -0.77 29.67
C LEU A 40 8.06 -2.23 29.23
N CYS A 41 6.99 -2.57 28.50
CA CYS A 41 6.64 -3.92 28.11
C CYS A 41 5.98 -3.90 26.72
N PRO A 42 6.76 -3.92 25.63
CA PRO A 42 6.26 -3.89 24.24
C PRO A 42 5.70 -5.26 23.82
N ARG A 43 4.70 -5.75 24.55
CA ARG A 43 4.06 -7.06 24.30
C ARG A 43 3.12 -7.02 23.11
N TRP A 44 2.34 -5.95 22.98
CA TRP A 44 1.34 -5.78 21.93
C TRP A 44 1.80 -4.66 21.02
N LEU A 45 2.24 -5.01 19.82
CA LEU A 45 2.63 -4.08 18.76
C LEU A 45 1.70 -4.33 17.58
N SER A 46 1.42 -3.27 16.84
CA SER A 46 0.58 -3.34 15.64
C SER A 46 1.28 -2.62 14.51
N PHE A 47 1.14 -3.13 13.30
CA PHE A 47 1.55 -2.40 12.09
C PHE A 47 0.73 -1.11 11.92
N ASP A 48 -0.46 -1.05 12.54
CA ASP A 48 -1.35 0.09 12.52
C ASP A 48 -2.18 0.22 13.80
N TRP A 49 -2.04 1.37 14.46
CA TRP A 49 -2.79 1.77 15.65
C TRP A 49 -4.00 2.66 15.33
N SER A 50 -4.39 2.78 14.05
CA SER A 50 -5.64 3.43 13.67
C SER A 50 -6.87 2.68 14.19
N MET A 51 -8.03 3.33 14.11
CA MET A 51 -9.33 2.78 14.49
C MET A 51 -9.41 2.46 16.00
N GLU A 52 -10.41 1.67 16.39
CA GLU A 52 -10.66 1.18 17.75
C GLU A 52 -9.58 0.20 18.27
N ALA A 53 -8.35 0.26 17.74
CA ALA A 53 -7.20 -0.53 18.22
C ALA A 53 -6.94 -0.30 19.72
N ILE A 54 -7.26 0.89 20.22
CA ILE A 54 -7.44 1.15 21.65
C ILE A 54 -8.93 1.37 21.91
N PRO A 55 -9.63 0.42 22.56
CA PRO A 55 -11.03 0.58 22.89
C PRO A 55 -11.24 1.79 23.81
N LEU A 56 -12.26 2.59 23.53
CA LEU A 56 -12.57 3.76 24.36
C LEU A 56 -12.94 3.33 25.80
N LEU A 57 -12.60 4.16 26.78
CA LEU A 57 -13.00 3.95 28.16
C LEU A 57 -14.32 4.66 28.40
N THR A 58 -15.43 3.92 28.35
CA THR A 58 -16.79 4.47 28.48
C THR A 58 -17.27 4.57 29.93
N SER A 59 -16.64 3.86 30.86
CA SER A 59 -17.03 3.80 32.27
C SER A 59 -15.85 4.07 33.19
N ILE A 60 -16.13 4.73 34.31
CA ILE A 60 -15.17 4.97 35.39
C ILE A 60 -14.73 3.64 36.03
N LEU A 61 -15.61 2.63 36.02
CA LEU A 61 -15.35 1.30 36.59
C LEU A 61 -14.53 0.39 35.68
N ASP A 62 -14.09 0.86 34.52
CA ASP A 62 -13.19 0.09 33.65
C ASP A 62 -11.88 -0.19 34.38
N ALA A 63 -11.47 -1.45 34.44
CA ALA A 63 -10.26 -1.88 35.13
C ALA A 63 -8.98 -1.19 34.60
N ARG A 64 -9.00 -0.72 33.35
CA ARG A 64 -7.90 0.05 32.76
C ARG A 64 -7.67 1.39 33.46
N ASN A 65 -8.69 1.97 34.10
CA ASN A 65 -8.53 3.18 34.92
C ASN A 65 -7.64 2.94 36.15
N ILE A 66 -7.56 1.71 36.68
CA ILE A 66 -6.62 1.38 37.77
C ILE A 66 -5.20 1.65 37.31
N PHE A 67 -4.88 1.30 36.06
CA PHE A 67 -3.57 1.54 35.49
C PHE A 67 -3.30 3.04 35.30
N THR A 68 -4.29 3.80 34.84
CA THR A 68 -4.24 5.27 34.77
C THR A 68 -3.97 5.90 36.15
N ILE A 69 -4.71 5.48 37.18
CA ILE A 69 -4.56 5.99 38.55
C ILE A 69 -3.18 5.64 39.10
N ALA A 70 -2.70 4.41 38.90
CA ALA A 70 -1.38 4.00 39.32
C ALA A 70 -0.27 4.83 38.64
N PHE A 71 -0.42 5.10 37.34
CA PHE A 71 0.52 5.90 36.57
C PHE A 71 0.61 7.34 37.09
N TYR A 72 -0.51 8.06 37.16
CA TYR A 72 -0.51 9.45 37.66
C TYR A 72 -0.24 9.54 39.16
N GLY A 73 -0.68 8.57 39.95
CA GLY A 73 -0.35 8.46 41.38
C GLY A 73 1.17 8.29 41.58
N GLY A 74 1.82 7.49 40.73
CA GLY A 74 3.28 7.37 40.70
C GLY A 74 3.97 8.70 40.37
N ILE A 75 3.48 9.42 39.36
CA ILE A 75 4.00 10.76 39.03
C ILE A 75 3.79 11.73 40.19
N PHE A 76 2.61 11.76 40.80
CA PHE A 76 2.29 12.66 41.91
C PHE A 76 3.16 12.36 43.14
N THR A 77 3.30 11.09 43.51
CA THR A 77 4.15 10.68 44.64
C THR A 77 5.62 11.02 44.39
N PHE A 78 6.10 10.84 43.16
CA PHE A 78 7.45 11.24 42.76
C PHE A 78 7.66 12.75 42.85
N LEU A 79 6.74 13.56 42.31
CA LEU A 79 6.79 15.02 42.38
C LEU A 79 6.71 15.51 43.84
N TYR A 80 5.81 14.95 44.64
CA TYR A 80 5.70 15.26 46.06
C TYR A 80 7.00 14.93 46.80
N TRP A 81 7.62 13.77 46.52
CA TRP A 81 8.90 13.40 47.11
C TRP A 81 10.03 14.33 46.67
N LEU A 82 10.05 14.77 45.41
CA LEU A 82 11.00 15.76 44.91
C LEU A 82 10.87 17.10 45.63
N VAL A 83 9.65 17.64 45.74
CA VAL A 83 9.38 18.90 46.44
C VAL A 83 9.76 18.78 47.92
N LYS A 84 9.39 17.68 48.58
CA LYS A 84 9.75 17.43 49.97
C LYS A 84 11.26 17.30 50.17
N SER A 85 11.95 16.63 49.25
CA SER A 85 13.41 16.46 49.31
C SER A 85 14.15 17.77 49.04
N TYR A 86 13.65 18.59 48.12
CA TYR A 86 14.12 19.95 47.89
C TYR A 86 13.94 20.81 49.14
N ASN A 87 12.74 20.83 49.72
CA ASN A 87 12.44 21.56 50.95
C ASN A 87 13.31 21.07 52.13
N ARG A 88 13.58 19.76 52.25
CA ARG A 88 14.50 19.23 53.27
C ARG A 88 15.94 19.67 53.04
N ARG A 89 16.46 19.63 51.80
CA ARG A 89 17.79 20.17 51.48
C ARG A 89 17.87 21.66 51.77
N CYS A 90 16.79 22.39 51.53
CA CYS A 90 16.68 23.80 51.88
C CYS A 90 16.74 24.05 53.38
N ILE A 91 15.98 23.28 54.17
CA ILE A 91 16.00 23.37 55.62
C ILE A 91 17.37 22.99 56.16
N TYR A 92 18.00 21.90 55.67
CA TYR A 92 19.33 21.47 56.09
C TYR A 92 20.42 22.49 55.71
N ASN A 93 20.40 23.04 54.50
CA ASN A 93 21.33 24.09 54.09
C ASN A 93 21.10 25.39 54.86
N SER A 94 19.84 25.75 55.17
CA SER A 94 19.55 26.90 56.03
C SER A 94 20.00 26.69 57.48
N ALA A 95 19.86 25.47 58.02
CA ALA A 95 20.33 25.10 59.35
C ALA A 95 21.87 25.05 59.44
N PHE A 96 22.54 24.60 58.38
CA PHE A 96 24.00 24.62 58.25
C PHE A 96 24.54 26.05 58.06
N CYS A 97 23.83 26.91 57.33
CA CYS A 97 24.14 28.35 57.24
C CYS A 97 23.92 29.05 58.61
N LEU A 98 22.88 28.68 59.37
CA LEU A 98 22.63 29.17 60.73
C LEU A 98 23.69 28.67 61.73
N SER A 99 24.12 27.42 61.67
CA SER A 99 25.18 26.89 62.55
C SER A 99 26.56 27.46 62.22
N ALA A 100 26.84 27.77 60.95
CA ALA A 100 28.06 28.48 60.54
C ALA A 100 28.06 29.95 60.99
N SER A 101 26.89 30.60 61.08
CA SER A 101 26.77 31.98 61.58
C SER A 101 26.80 32.10 63.12
N ASN A 102 26.48 31.05 63.86
CA ASN A 102 26.47 31.04 65.34
C ASN A 102 27.73 30.42 65.97
N GLY A 103 28.76 30.12 65.18
CA GLY A 103 30.04 29.56 65.65
C GLY A 103 31.09 30.60 66.07
N GLY A 104 30.69 31.82 66.44
CA GLY A 104 31.60 32.93 66.77
C GLY A 104 31.26 33.60 68.10
N ASN A 105 31.53 32.93 69.22
CA ASN A 105 31.94 33.58 70.48
C ASN A 105 32.19 32.54 71.59
N TYR A 106 33.44 32.12 71.74
CA TYR A 106 33.98 31.62 73.01
C TYR A 106 35.47 32.01 73.12
N HIS A 107 35.74 33.12 73.81
CA HIS A 107 36.93 33.28 74.66
C HIS A 107 36.51 32.79 76.07
N SER A 108 37.29 32.16 76.94
CA SER A 108 38.73 31.94 77.09
C SER A 108 38.94 30.94 78.24
N ASN A 109 39.89 29.98 78.14
CA ASN A 109 41.02 29.84 79.09
C ASN A 109 41.78 28.51 78.98
N HIS A 110 43.10 28.66 79.08
CA HIS A 110 44.16 27.73 79.47
C HIS A 110 44.72 26.66 78.48
N ALA A 111 45.96 26.97 78.07
CA ALA A 111 47.18 26.15 78.15
C ALA A 111 47.52 25.12 77.05
N SER A 112 48.62 25.43 76.32
CA SER A 112 49.71 24.56 75.80
C SER A 112 49.34 23.31 74.98
N SER A 113 49.95 22.94 73.85
CA SER A 113 51.15 23.35 73.11
C SER A 113 51.26 22.46 71.86
N HIS A 114 51.75 23.00 70.73
CA HIS A 114 52.14 22.32 69.46
C HIS A 114 51.01 21.64 68.64
N SER A 115 50.85 21.79 67.33
CA SER A 115 51.75 22.20 66.23
C SER A 115 50.93 22.79 65.08
N ALA A 116 51.51 23.78 64.39
CA ALA A 116 50.95 24.44 63.23
C ALA A 116 51.24 23.68 61.93
N ALA A 117 50.25 23.59 61.04
CA ALA A 117 50.48 23.44 59.60
C ALA A 117 49.47 24.33 58.85
N TYR A 118 50.04 25.28 58.10
CA TYR A 118 49.41 26.28 57.25
C TYR A 118 48.56 25.66 56.12
N ALA A 119 47.39 26.26 55.83
CA ALA A 119 46.91 26.43 54.46
C ALA A 119 45.92 27.62 54.35
N ASN A 120 46.40 28.69 53.69
CA ASN A 120 45.61 29.74 53.01
C ASN A 120 44.48 29.09 52.18
N GLY A 121 43.28 29.63 51.99
CA GLY A 121 42.86 31.03 51.88
C GLY A 121 41.97 31.13 50.63
N ASN A 122 40.65 31.25 50.82
CA ASN A 122 39.68 31.95 49.96
C ASN A 122 38.25 31.67 50.44
N ALA A 123 37.80 32.51 51.37
CA ALA A 123 36.39 32.67 51.68
C ALA A 123 35.71 33.42 50.52
N ALA A 124 35.19 32.67 49.55
CA ALA A 124 34.28 33.19 48.54
C ALA A 124 32.84 32.75 48.90
N GLY A 125 32.00 33.77 49.13
CA GLY A 125 30.57 33.75 49.46
C GLY A 125 29.82 32.43 49.47
N GLN A 126 29.40 31.99 50.66
CA GLN A 126 28.28 31.10 50.86
C GLN A 126 26.99 31.75 50.32
N TRP A 127 26.57 31.37 49.12
CA TRP A 127 25.20 31.57 48.67
C TRP A 127 24.36 30.40 49.18
N CYS A 128 23.46 30.64 50.13
CA CYS A 128 22.43 29.67 50.54
C CYS A 128 21.19 29.91 49.65
N PRO A 129 20.86 29.07 48.64
CA PRO A 129 19.78 29.38 47.72
C PRO A 129 18.56 28.53 48.08
N CYS A 130 17.70 29.03 48.97
CA CYS A 130 16.37 28.46 49.19
C CYS A 130 15.35 29.55 49.55
N SER A 131 14.97 30.36 48.55
CA SER A 131 13.73 31.14 48.62
C SER A 131 12.55 30.27 48.21
N ASN A 132 11.55 30.16 49.10
CA ASN A 132 10.28 29.46 48.89
C ASN A 132 9.66 29.74 47.51
N ILE A 133 9.24 28.68 46.80
CA ILE A 133 8.54 28.75 45.50
C ILE A 133 7.17 29.47 45.58
N THR A 134 6.69 29.84 46.76
CA THR A 134 5.43 30.59 46.95
C THR A 134 5.57 32.11 46.96
N GLN A 135 6.78 32.67 46.88
CA GLN A 135 6.98 34.13 46.80
C GLN A 135 7.90 34.52 45.65
N LYS A 136 7.43 34.35 44.41
CA LYS A 136 7.91 35.12 43.23
C LYS A 136 6.94 34.95 42.05
N PHE A 137 5.72 35.45 42.25
CA PHE A 137 4.86 35.91 41.17
C PHE A 137 4.27 37.26 41.59
N SER A 138 5.14 38.26 41.70
CA SER A 138 4.75 39.67 41.70
C SER A 138 5.31 40.27 40.42
N PHE A 139 4.43 40.42 39.42
CA PHE A 139 4.66 41.35 38.33
C PHE A 139 4.76 42.75 38.94
N SER A 140 5.95 43.34 38.95
CA SER A 140 6.09 44.78 39.13
C SER A 140 6.31 45.41 37.76
N LEU A 141 5.23 45.93 37.18
CA LEU A 141 5.34 47.10 36.30
C LEU A 141 5.96 48.22 37.14
N SER A 142 7.14 48.67 36.76
CA SER A 142 7.78 49.82 37.37
C SER A 142 8.13 50.81 36.27
N SER A 143 7.19 51.72 36.03
CA SER A 143 7.43 53.00 35.38
C SER A 143 8.46 53.78 36.18
N ASN A 144 9.60 54.12 35.58
CA ASN A 144 10.53 55.08 36.15
C ASN A 144 10.34 56.44 35.45
N HIS A 145 9.63 57.33 36.14
CA HIS A 145 9.74 58.78 35.98
C HIS A 145 10.57 59.29 37.17
N ASN A 146 11.70 59.95 36.94
CA ASN A 146 11.71 61.41 36.91
C ASN A 146 13.09 62.08 36.69
N HIS A 147 12.98 63.15 35.90
CA HIS A 147 13.65 64.45 35.93
C HIS A 147 15.11 64.68 35.50
N HIS A 148 15.15 65.38 34.36
CA HIS A 148 15.92 66.60 34.03
C HIS A 148 17.45 66.60 34.13
N ASN A 149 18.09 66.67 32.96
CA ASN A 149 18.80 67.90 32.60
C ASN A 149 18.82 68.17 31.09
N LYS A 150 18.74 69.45 30.74
CA LYS A 150 18.69 70.02 29.37
C LYS A 150 20.02 69.84 28.63
N SER A 151 19.99 69.68 27.29
CA SER A 151 20.67 70.60 26.33
C SER A 151 20.78 70.02 24.91
N ARG A 152 20.11 70.71 23.97
CA ARG A 152 20.49 71.08 22.58
C ARG A 152 20.95 70.03 21.54
N LYS A 153 20.11 69.98 20.50
CA LYS A 153 20.35 70.29 19.06
C LYS A 153 21.05 69.27 18.12
N THR A 154 20.27 68.99 17.05
CA THR A 154 20.60 68.93 15.61
C THR A 154 21.31 67.71 15.02
N GLY A 155 20.75 67.18 13.91
CA GLY A 155 21.55 66.63 12.82
C GLY A 155 21.06 65.36 12.12
N GLN A 156 20.11 65.52 11.19
CA GLN A 156 19.96 64.84 9.87
C GLN A 156 20.66 63.49 9.51
N SER A 157 19.81 62.57 9.03
CA SER A 157 19.79 61.90 7.69
C SER A 157 20.77 60.78 7.25
N HIS A 158 20.14 59.83 6.52
CA HIS A 158 20.59 59.01 5.38
C HIS A 158 21.00 57.52 5.57
N SER A 159 20.09 56.64 5.12
CA SER A 159 20.15 55.84 3.87
C SER A 159 21.09 54.62 3.73
N ALA A 160 20.43 53.48 3.48
CA ALA A 160 20.63 52.51 2.38
C ALA A 160 21.74 51.42 2.39
N ASN A 161 21.23 50.18 2.31
CA ASN A 161 21.47 49.12 1.30
C ASN A 161 22.73 48.23 1.25
N ASN A 162 22.41 47.00 0.79
CA ASN A 162 23.19 46.01 0.04
C ASN A 162 23.98 44.98 0.84
N HIS A 163 24.16 43.74 0.41
CA HIS A 163 23.43 42.77 -0.43
C HIS A 163 24.36 41.52 -0.43
N SER A 164 23.75 40.34 -0.61
CA SER A 164 24.27 39.17 -1.36
C SER A 164 25.46 38.33 -0.82
N SER A 165 25.13 37.10 -0.41
CA SER A 165 25.18 35.86 -1.23
C SER A 165 26.34 34.85 -1.09
N HIS A 166 25.91 33.57 -0.99
CA HIS A 166 26.49 32.33 -1.55
C HIS A 166 27.82 31.82 -0.94
N THR A 167 28.13 30.52 -0.79
CA THR A 167 27.52 29.22 -1.15
C THR A 167 28.37 28.09 -0.54
N ASN A 168 27.71 26.93 -0.32
CA ASN A 168 28.15 25.54 -0.55
C ASN A 168 29.44 24.96 0.09
N GLY A 169 29.34 23.70 0.52
CA GLY A 169 30.49 22.80 0.48
C GLY A 169 30.39 21.56 1.35
N TYR A 170 30.01 20.44 0.76
CA TYR A 170 29.88 19.11 1.35
C TYR A 170 31.23 18.50 1.82
N ARG A 171 31.22 17.94 3.04
CA ARG A 171 31.37 16.51 3.40
C ARG A 171 32.65 15.71 3.00
N ILE A 172 33.06 14.90 4.00
CA ILE A 172 33.76 13.59 4.00
C ILE A 172 35.29 13.61 4.14
N LEU A 173 35.77 13.00 5.24
CA LEU A 173 36.69 11.84 5.20
C LEU A 173 36.75 11.09 6.54
N ASN A 174 36.49 9.79 6.45
CA ASN A 174 36.77 8.73 7.42
C ASN A 174 38.29 8.53 7.56
N GLY A 175 38.75 8.03 8.71
CA GLY A 175 40.11 7.48 8.82
C GLY A 175 40.48 7.03 10.23
N ASN A 176 40.42 5.72 10.44
CA ASN A 176 40.87 4.95 11.61
C ASN A 176 42.32 5.21 12.04
N GLY A 177 42.63 4.89 13.30
CA GLY A 177 43.88 4.16 13.61
C GLY A 177 44.73 4.65 14.79
N HIS A 178 44.54 3.99 15.93
CA HIS A 178 45.53 3.51 16.91
C HIS A 178 46.68 4.37 17.48
N CYS A 179 46.67 4.36 18.81
CA CYS A 179 47.67 4.63 19.84
C CYS A 179 49.05 3.93 19.69
N HIS A 180 50.15 4.66 20.00
CA HIS A 180 50.96 4.46 21.22
C HIS A 180 52.22 5.36 21.30
N ALA A 181 52.49 5.75 22.56
CA ALA A 181 53.79 5.93 23.23
C ALA A 181 54.64 7.20 23.02
N ALA A 182 55.19 7.61 24.16
CA ALA A 182 55.82 8.87 24.51
C ALA A 182 57.34 8.89 24.27
N ASN A 183 57.88 10.09 24.04
CA ASN A 183 58.93 10.70 24.88
C ASN A 183 59.34 12.05 24.27
N GLY A 184 58.92 13.15 24.89
CA GLY A 184 59.35 14.50 24.58
C GLY A 184 60.58 14.88 25.40
N ILE A 185 61.62 15.34 24.71
CA ILE A 185 62.83 15.95 25.26
C ILE A 185 62.50 17.36 25.75
N PHE A 186 62.91 17.67 26.98
CA PHE A 186 62.93 19.01 27.55
C PHE A 186 64.12 19.82 27.00
N GLY A 187 63.86 21.11 26.72
CA GLY A 187 64.87 22.11 26.40
C GLY A 187 64.36 23.52 26.72
N HIS A 188 64.49 23.89 27.99
CA HIS A 188 64.64 25.23 28.59
C HIS A 188 63.64 26.38 28.34
N GLN A 189 62.88 26.64 29.43
CA GLN A 189 62.77 27.87 30.24
C GLN A 189 62.15 29.18 29.71
N ASP A 190 61.08 29.55 30.44
CA ASP A 190 60.71 30.85 31.04
C ASP A 190 60.50 32.06 30.10
N TYR A 191 59.37 32.77 30.07
CA TYR A 191 58.52 33.31 31.15
C TYR A 191 57.09 33.57 30.63
N GLY A 192 56.13 33.61 31.57
CA GLY A 192 54.72 33.38 31.30
C GLY A 192 53.85 34.55 30.80
N PHE A 193 52.64 34.17 30.39
CA PHE A 193 51.41 34.94 30.55
C PHE A 193 50.23 33.98 30.34
N ALA A 194 49.46 33.70 31.40
CA ALA A 194 48.28 32.86 31.32
C ALA A 194 47.14 33.63 30.62
N SER A 195 46.96 33.42 29.32
CA SER A 195 45.81 33.95 28.58
C SER A 195 44.64 32.97 28.62
N HIS A 196 43.53 33.45 29.14
CA HIS A 196 42.19 32.86 29.03
C HIS A 196 41.89 32.32 27.62
N ALA A 197 41.78 31.00 27.50
CA ALA A 197 41.02 30.35 26.43
C ALA A 197 39.81 29.68 27.07
N ALA A 198 38.68 30.41 27.10
CA ALA A 198 37.38 29.88 27.45
C ALA A 198 36.95 28.87 26.37
N SER A 199 37.36 27.61 26.50
CA SER A 199 36.75 26.51 25.78
C SER A 199 35.39 26.25 26.41
N THR A 200 34.32 26.67 25.74
CA THR A 200 32.93 26.35 26.08
C THR A 200 32.69 24.86 25.81
N ARG A 201 33.31 23.98 26.61
CA ARG A 201 32.83 22.60 26.76
C ARG A 201 31.56 22.69 27.58
N LEU A 202 30.41 22.54 26.92
CA LEU A 202 29.15 22.14 27.56
C LEU A 202 29.37 20.73 28.15
N ALA A 203 30.07 20.70 29.28
CA ALA A 203 30.35 19.49 30.02
C ALA A 203 29.11 19.22 30.87
N PHE A 204 28.24 18.31 30.41
CA PHE A 204 27.25 17.67 31.28
C PHE A 204 28.04 16.86 32.33
N THR A 205 28.37 17.45 33.47
CA THR A 205 29.33 16.87 34.44
C THR A 205 28.67 16.27 35.68
N GLY A 206 27.35 16.39 35.84
CA GLY A 206 26.62 15.82 36.99
C GLY A 206 25.69 14.66 36.62
N PRO A 207 25.50 13.66 37.50
CA PRO A 207 24.41 12.68 37.37
C PRO A 207 23.03 13.32 37.23
N ALA A 208 22.83 14.51 37.83
CA ALA A 208 21.60 15.30 37.70
C ALA A 208 21.37 15.82 36.27
N ASP A 209 22.43 16.20 35.56
CA ASP A 209 22.32 16.73 34.20
C ASP A 209 21.93 15.61 33.22
N ILE A 210 22.47 14.40 33.41
CA ILE A 210 22.13 13.22 32.60
C ILE A 210 20.69 12.77 32.88
N VAL A 211 20.24 12.77 34.14
CA VAL A 211 18.83 12.49 34.47
C VAL A 211 17.90 13.51 33.82
N THR A 212 18.26 14.80 33.86
CA THR A 212 17.47 15.87 33.25
C THR A 212 17.37 15.69 31.73
N LEU A 213 18.50 15.39 31.07
CA LEU A 213 18.54 15.07 29.65
C LEU A 213 17.68 13.85 29.33
N ALA A 214 17.81 12.78 30.11
CA ALA A 214 17.08 11.54 29.88
C ALA A 214 15.56 11.72 30.05
N LEU A 215 15.12 12.50 31.05
CA LEU A 215 13.73 12.90 31.22
C LEU A 215 13.24 13.81 30.09
N ALA A 216 14.06 14.74 29.61
CA ALA A 216 13.71 15.59 28.48
C ALA A 216 13.50 14.77 27.19
N LEU A 217 14.40 13.81 26.92
CA LEU A 217 14.27 12.87 25.79
C LEU A 217 13.05 11.95 25.92
N LEU A 218 12.66 11.59 27.16
CA LEU A 218 11.48 10.77 27.43
C LEU A 218 10.16 11.55 27.23
N ILE A 219 10.10 12.79 27.72
CA ILE A 219 8.84 13.55 27.87
C ILE A 219 8.57 14.45 26.66
N LEU A 220 9.55 15.24 26.21
CA LEU A 220 9.31 16.26 25.18
C LEU A 220 8.80 15.70 23.85
N PRO A 221 9.34 14.58 23.32
CA PRO A 221 8.83 13.99 22.08
C PRO A 221 7.40 13.45 22.22
N PHE A 222 6.95 13.17 23.45
CA PHE A 222 5.60 12.66 23.70
C PHE A 222 4.55 13.78 23.73
N ILE A 223 4.94 15.03 24.03
CA ILE A 223 4.01 16.17 24.15
C ILE A 223 3.10 16.32 22.92
N PRO A 224 3.60 16.28 21.66
CA PRO A 224 2.72 16.37 20.49
C PRO A 224 1.68 15.23 20.41
N ALA A 225 2.02 14.02 20.87
CA ALA A 225 1.13 12.85 20.82
C ALA A 225 0.06 12.83 21.92
N THR A 226 0.13 13.74 22.91
CA THR A 226 -0.85 13.82 24.01
C THR A 226 -2.18 14.48 23.61
N ASN A 227 -2.24 15.11 22.43
CA ASN A 227 -3.35 15.99 22.03
C ASN A 227 -3.63 17.17 22.99
N LEU A 228 -2.71 17.50 23.91
CA LEU A 228 -2.83 18.65 24.82
C LEU A 228 -2.70 20.00 24.10
N PHE A 229 -1.85 20.08 23.07
CA PHE A 229 -1.52 21.34 22.37
C PHE A 229 -1.91 21.31 20.88
N PHE A 230 -1.80 20.16 20.23
CA PHE A 230 -2.10 19.99 18.80
C PHE A 230 -2.93 18.74 18.63
N TYR A 231 -3.95 18.82 17.78
CA TYR A 231 -4.72 17.64 17.42
C TYR A 231 -3.88 16.77 16.48
N VAL A 232 -3.63 15.52 16.89
CA VAL A 232 -2.94 14.52 16.08
C VAL A 232 -3.89 13.35 15.84
N GLY A 233 -3.90 12.84 14.60
CA GLY A 233 -4.71 11.70 14.21
C GLY A 233 -4.35 10.40 14.91
N PHE A 234 -3.10 10.21 15.37
CA PHE A 234 -2.69 8.98 16.06
C PHE A 234 -2.33 9.26 17.50
N VAL A 235 -2.99 8.55 18.42
CA VAL A 235 -2.82 8.75 19.87
C VAL A 235 -1.81 7.77 20.50
N VAL A 236 -1.37 6.78 19.73
CA VAL A 236 -0.27 5.88 20.10
C VAL A 236 1.00 6.35 19.42
N ALA A 237 1.99 6.71 20.23
CA ALA A 237 3.20 7.36 19.80
C ALA A 237 4.27 6.37 19.32
N GLU A 238 3.95 5.14 18.89
CA GLU A 238 4.96 4.13 18.53
C GLU A 238 5.98 4.67 17.51
N ARG A 239 5.51 5.43 16.51
CA ARG A 239 6.36 6.09 15.50
C ARG A 239 7.27 7.19 16.06
N VAL A 240 6.99 7.65 17.28
CA VAL A 240 7.72 8.69 18.02
C VAL A 240 8.51 8.09 19.18
N LEU A 241 8.32 6.80 19.53
CA LEU A 241 8.96 6.14 20.68
C LEU A 241 10.48 5.97 20.53
N TYR A 242 11.07 6.20 19.37
CA TYR A 242 12.53 6.06 19.20
C TYR A 242 13.32 7.00 20.12
N ILE A 243 12.94 8.29 20.18
CA ILE A 243 13.63 9.28 21.04
C ILE A 243 13.32 9.03 22.53
N PRO A 244 12.06 8.82 22.95
CA PRO A 244 11.73 8.40 24.30
C PRO A 244 12.43 7.13 24.76
N SER A 245 12.63 6.15 23.87
CA SER A 245 13.37 4.92 24.18
C SER A 245 14.83 5.21 24.55
N MET A 246 15.48 6.18 23.89
CA MET A 246 16.83 6.60 24.29
C MET A 246 16.85 7.19 25.70
N GLY A 247 15.91 8.07 26.02
CA GLY A 247 15.75 8.62 27.37
C GLY A 247 15.48 7.53 28.42
N PHE A 248 14.61 6.58 28.09
CA PHE A 248 14.31 5.43 28.93
C PHE A 248 15.56 4.56 29.19
N CYS A 249 16.31 4.20 28.15
CA CYS A 249 17.54 3.42 28.28
C CYS A 249 18.57 4.12 29.17
N LEU A 250 18.73 5.44 29.05
CA LEU A 250 19.61 6.23 29.91
C LEU A 250 19.17 6.19 31.38
N LEU A 251 17.87 6.35 31.65
CA LEU A 251 17.33 6.26 33.02
C LEU A 251 17.52 4.88 33.62
N VAL A 252 17.29 3.81 32.84
CA VAL A 252 17.51 2.42 33.29
C VAL A 252 19.00 2.21 33.60
N ALA A 253 19.91 2.64 32.73
CA ALA A 253 21.35 2.51 32.94
C ALA A 253 21.81 3.23 34.21
N LEU A 254 21.38 4.47 34.43
CA LEU A 254 21.67 5.24 35.64
C LEU A 254 21.08 4.60 36.90
N GLY A 255 19.84 4.10 36.80
CA GLY A 255 19.18 3.39 37.90
C GLY A 255 19.92 2.12 38.31
N VAL A 256 20.40 1.35 37.32
CA VAL A 256 21.22 0.15 37.55
C VAL A 256 22.58 0.51 38.15
N ASP A 257 23.29 1.53 37.63
CA ASP A 257 24.58 1.99 38.19
C ASP A 257 24.41 2.45 39.65
N HIS A 258 23.37 3.23 39.93
CA HIS A 258 23.06 3.68 41.29
C HIS A 258 22.75 2.50 42.22
N LEU A 259 21.92 1.55 41.77
CA LEU A 259 21.56 0.37 42.56
C LEU A 259 22.79 -0.50 42.83
N TYR A 260 23.66 -0.68 41.84
CA TYR A 260 24.90 -1.45 41.94
C TYR A 260 25.88 -0.84 42.96
N ARG A 261 26.09 0.49 42.90
CA ARG A 261 26.97 1.21 43.83
C ARG A 261 26.45 1.20 45.26
N ARG A 262 25.13 1.19 45.45
CA ARG A 262 24.47 1.16 46.77
C ARG A 262 24.60 -0.19 47.48
N GLN A 263 24.88 -1.27 46.77
CA GLN A 263 25.06 -2.58 47.40
C GLN A 263 26.46 -2.70 48.04
N GLU A 264 26.51 -3.11 49.29
CA GLU A 264 27.77 -3.30 50.02
C GLU A 264 28.42 -4.66 49.73
N THR A 265 27.61 -5.71 49.59
CA THR A 265 28.12 -7.08 49.44
C THR A 265 28.32 -7.47 47.97
N SER A 266 29.40 -8.22 47.69
CA SER A 266 29.67 -8.75 46.35
C SER A 266 28.54 -9.64 45.83
N PHE A 267 27.84 -10.37 46.71
CA PHE A 267 26.69 -11.20 46.33
C PHE A 267 25.54 -10.35 45.77
N ARG A 268 25.16 -9.26 46.45
CA ARG A 268 24.07 -8.37 45.99
C ARG A 268 24.42 -7.63 44.70
N LYS A 269 25.70 -7.25 44.52
CA LYS A 269 26.20 -6.69 43.25
C LYS A 269 26.06 -7.68 42.09
N ARG A 270 26.47 -8.94 42.30
CA ARG A 270 26.30 -10.01 41.31
C ARG A 270 24.83 -10.29 41.03
N LEU A 271 23.97 -10.23 42.05
CA LEU A 271 22.52 -10.38 41.89
C LEU A 271 21.93 -9.28 40.99
N VAL A 272 22.28 -8.01 41.21
CA VAL A 272 21.84 -6.89 40.35
C VAL A 272 22.31 -7.08 38.91
N LEU A 273 23.57 -7.48 38.69
CA LEU A 273 24.07 -7.74 37.33
C LEU A 273 23.41 -8.96 36.68
N ALA A 274 23.13 -10.01 37.45
CA ALA A 274 22.45 -11.21 36.97
C ALA A 274 21.00 -10.92 36.56
N THR A 275 20.26 -10.13 37.35
CA THR A 275 18.88 -9.76 37.03
C THR A 275 18.80 -8.87 35.79
N VAL A 276 19.70 -7.89 35.65
CA VAL A 276 19.78 -7.02 34.46
C VAL A 276 20.20 -7.83 33.23
N SER A 277 21.21 -8.69 33.35
CA SER A 277 21.63 -9.59 32.27
C SER A 277 20.48 -10.51 31.83
N LEU A 278 19.75 -11.11 32.78
CA LEU A 278 18.59 -11.94 32.48
C LEU A 278 17.50 -11.15 31.75
N LEU A 279 17.20 -9.93 32.21
CA LEU A 279 16.22 -9.06 31.56
C LEU A 279 16.62 -8.73 30.12
N LEU A 280 17.90 -8.39 29.89
CA LEU A 280 18.43 -8.11 28.55
C LEU A 280 18.33 -9.34 27.64
N VAL A 281 18.67 -10.52 28.14
CA VAL A 281 18.54 -11.77 27.38
C VAL A 281 17.07 -12.04 27.03
N VAL A 282 16.15 -11.93 27.99
CA VAL A 282 14.71 -12.13 27.76
C VAL A 282 14.17 -11.14 26.71
N MET A 283 14.54 -9.87 26.80
CA MET A 283 14.10 -8.84 25.84
C MET A 283 14.75 -9.03 24.46
N SER A 284 16.01 -9.48 24.41
CA SER A 284 16.68 -9.82 23.14
C SER A 284 16.01 -11.01 22.46
N VAL A 285 15.70 -12.07 23.20
CA VAL A 285 14.96 -13.24 22.70
C VAL A 285 13.59 -12.82 22.17
N ARG A 286 12.86 -11.98 22.91
CA ARG A 286 11.57 -11.43 22.45
C ARG A 286 11.70 -10.64 21.15
N THR A 287 12.75 -9.85 21.01
CA THR A 287 13.03 -9.08 19.79
C THR A 287 13.28 -10.01 18.61
N VAL A 288 14.09 -11.06 18.79
CA VAL A 288 14.33 -12.06 17.75
C VAL A 288 13.05 -12.81 17.35
N ILE A 289 12.21 -13.18 18.33
CA ILE A 289 10.91 -13.79 18.05
C ILE A 289 10.03 -12.82 17.24
N ARG A 290 9.97 -11.55 17.66
CA ARG A 290 9.18 -10.51 17.00
C ARG A 290 9.62 -10.25 15.56
N ASN A 291 10.91 -10.37 15.25
CA ASN A 291 11.40 -10.23 13.88
C ASN A 291 10.75 -11.23 12.91
N LYS A 292 10.21 -12.35 13.39
CA LYS A 292 9.45 -13.31 12.56
C LYS A 292 8.15 -12.73 12.01
N ASP A 293 7.52 -11.80 12.74
CA ASP A 293 6.29 -11.13 12.32
C ASP A 293 6.55 -10.26 11.07
N TRP A 294 7.77 -9.74 10.92
CA TRP A 294 8.15 -8.85 9.82
C TRP A 294 8.78 -9.56 8.62
N LEU A 295 8.87 -10.90 8.64
CA LEU A 295 9.48 -11.67 7.54
C LEU A 295 8.67 -11.60 6.25
N ASN A 296 7.34 -11.56 6.36
CA ASN A 296 6.43 -11.46 5.23
C ASN A 296 5.13 -10.78 5.65
N GLU A 297 4.37 -10.32 4.66
CA GLU A 297 3.13 -9.57 4.89
C GLU A 297 2.06 -10.38 5.63
N GLU A 298 2.01 -11.69 5.42
CA GLU A 298 1.03 -12.56 6.07
C GLU A 298 1.27 -12.63 7.58
N ASN A 299 2.51 -12.91 7.99
CA ASN A 299 2.92 -12.92 9.39
C ASN A 299 2.67 -11.55 10.03
N LEU A 300 2.92 -10.47 9.29
CA LEU A 300 2.71 -9.12 9.77
C LEU A 300 1.23 -8.89 10.10
N TYR A 301 0.31 -9.22 9.18
CA TYR A 301 -1.11 -9.06 9.44
C TYR A 301 -1.64 -10.06 10.48
N ARG A 302 -1.17 -11.31 10.49
CA ARG A 302 -1.52 -12.28 11.54
C ARG A 302 -1.13 -11.80 12.93
N SER A 303 0.06 -11.21 13.07
CA SER A 303 0.52 -10.64 14.36
C SER A 303 -0.33 -9.45 14.82
N GLY A 304 -0.96 -8.72 13.89
CA GLY A 304 -1.83 -7.57 14.16
C GLY A 304 -3.27 -7.95 14.54
N ILE A 305 -3.71 -9.19 14.35
CA ILE A 305 -5.09 -9.64 14.64
C ILE A 305 -5.53 -9.31 16.06
N PRO A 306 -4.72 -9.55 17.12
CA PRO A 306 -5.16 -9.26 18.49
C PRO A 306 -5.34 -7.77 18.80
N VAL A 307 -4.76 -6.88 17.99
CA VAL A 307 -4.75 -5.43 18.23
C VAL A 307 -5.74 -4.70 17.34
N ASN A 308 -5.74 -5.00 16.03
CA ASN A 308 -6.68 -4.43 15.06
C ASN A 308 -7.28 -5.54 14.18
N PRO A 309 -8.15 -6.41 14.74
CA PRO A 309 -8.73 -7.53 14.03
C PRO A 309 -9.35 -7.17 12.67
N PRO A 310 -10.23 -6.14 12.54
CA PRO A 310 -10.94 -5.90 11.29
C PRO A 310 -9.98 -5.55 10.14
N LYS A 311 -8.98 -4.70 10.39
CA LYS A 311 -8.00 -4.31 9.36
C LYS A 311 -7.01 -5.44 9.07
N ALA A 312 -6.55 -6.14 10.10
CA ALA A 312 -5.64 -7.27 9.96
C ALA A 312 -6.26 -8.40 9.13
N TYR A 313 -7.51 -8.80 9.43
CA TYR A 313 -8.22 -9.81 8.64
C TYR A 313 -8.51 -9.35 7.21
N GLY A 314 -8.89 -8.10 7.00
CA GLY A 314 -9.12 -7.56 5.64
C GLY A 314 -7.85 -7.57 4.78
N ASN A 315 -6.72 -7.18 5.34
CA ASN A 315 -5.44 -7.22 4.64
C ASN A 315 -4.92 -8.65 4.43
N LEU A 316 -5.09 -9.53 5.43
CA LEU A 316 -4.77 -10.95 5.31
C LEU A 316 -5.59 -11.60 4.17
N ALA A 317 -6.88 -11.28 4.07
CA ALA A 317 -7.74 -11.76 3.00
C ALA A 317 -7.25 -11.32 1.60
N ASN A 318 -6.77 -10.08 1.45
CA ASN A 318 -6.18 -9.61 0.19
C ASN A 318 -4.97 -10.48 -0.24
N ILE A 319 -4.10 -10.84 0.71
CA ILE A 319 -2.94 -11.72 0.44
C ILE A 319 -3.40 -13.11 0.01
N LEU A 320 -4.32 -13.71 0.78
CA LEU A 320 -4.85 -15.05 0.50
C LEU A 320 -5.53 -15.09 -0.89
N SER A 321 -6.31 -14.05 -1.20
CA SER A 321 -6.93 -13.87 -2.51
C SER A 321 -5.89 -13.81 -3.63
N GLY A 322 -4.81 -13.05 -3.44
CA GLY A 322 -3.73 -12.93 -4.42
C GLY A 322 -2.94 -14.23 -4.66
N ARG A 323 -2.98 -15.18 -3.72
CA ARG A 323 -2.41 -16.53 -3.88
C ARG A 323 -3.37 -17.54 -4.51
N GLY A 324 -4.64 -17.17 -4.69
CA GLY A 324 -5.68 -18.08 -5.17
C GLY A 324 -6.32 -18.95 -4.08
N GLU A 325 -6.00 -18.72 -2.80
CA GLU A 325 -6.63 -19.39 -1.64
C GLU A 325 -8.01 -18.75 -1.36
N LYS A 326 -8.95 -19.03 -2.27
CA LYS A 326 -10.24 -18.30 -2.35
C LYS A 326 -11.13 -18.52 -1.12
N GLU A 327 -11.14 -19.73 -0.55
CA GLU A 327 -12.00 -20.07 0.59
C GLU A 327 -11.52 -19.38 1.87
N GLU A 328 -10.21 -19.42 2.14
CA GLU A 328 -9.58 -18.77 3.27
C GLU A 328 -9.67 -17.24 3.17
N ALA A 329 -9.53 -16.70 1.96
CA ALA A 329 -9.72 -15.27 1.71
C ALA A 329 -11.14 -14.82 2.03
N GLU A 330 -12.16 -15.56 1.57
CA GLU A 330 -13.56 -15.26 1.87
C GLU A 330 -13.83 -15.34 3.38
N TRP A 331 -13.33 -16.38 4.05
CA TRP A 331 -13.44 -16.51 5.49
C TRP A 331 -12.83 -15.30 6.21
N ALA A 332 -11.63 -14.87 5.82
CA ALA A 332 -10.95 -13.74 6.42
C ALA A 332 -11.69 -12.41 6.16
N TYR A 333 -12.22 -12.17 4.96
CA TYR A 333 -13.07 -11.00 4.70
C TYR A 333 -14.34 -11.01 5.56
N LYS A 334 -15.04 -12.13 5.62
CA LYS A 334 -16.24 -12.28 6.48
C LYS A 334 -15.88 -12.08 7.95
N LYS A 335 -14.72 -12.56 8.40
CA LYS A 335 -14.24 -12.37 9.76
C LYS A 335 -13.96 -10.89 10.04
N ALA A 336 -13.29 -10.17 9.15
CA ALA A 336 -13.12 -8.72 9.24
C ALA A 336 -14.46 -7.99 9.39
N LEU A 337 -15.44 -8.35 8.55
CA LEU A 337 -16.77 -7.74 8.54
C LEU A 337 -17.60 -8.09 9.78
N SER A 338 -17.32 -9.22 10.45
CA SER A 338 -17.94 -9.57 11.73
C SER A 338 -17.48 -8.68 12.88
N TYR A 339 -16.24 -8.19 12.84
CA TYR A 339 -15.74 -7.18 13.77
C TYR A 339 -16.24 -5.78 13.39
N ARG A 340 -16.25 -5.46 12.09
CA ARG A 340 -16.70 -4.16 11.59
C ARG A 340 -17.43 -4.29 10.26
N SER A 341 -18.75 -4.15 10.31
CA SER A 341 -19.61 -4.35 9.15
C SER A 341 -19.58 -3.22 8.12
N ASN A 342 -19.11 -2.01 8.45
CA ASN A 342 -19.15 -0.84 7.58
C ASN A 342 -17.88 -0.58 6.76
N MET A 343 -17.00 -1.58 6.60
CA MET A 343 -15.75 -1.45 5.84
C MET A 343 -15.99 -1.56 4.33
N ALA A 344 -16.19 -0.42 3.66
CA ALA A 344 -16.45 -0.36 2.23
C ALA A 344 -15.39 -1.08 1.38
N ASP A 345 -14.10 -0.85 1.65
CA ASP A 345 -13.00 -1.44 0.87
C ASP A 345 -12.97 -2.98 1.02
N VAL A 346 -13.25 -3.50 2.22
CA VAL A 346 -13.32 -4.95 2.48
C VAL A 346 -14.51 -5.58 1.76
N ARG A 347 -15.67 -4.90 1.74
CA ARG A 347 -16.85 -5.37 1.00
C ARG A 347 -16.64 -5.35 -0.51
N TYR A 348 -15.98 -4.31 -1.01
CA TYR A 348 -15.60 -4.22 -2.41
C TYR A 348 -14.68 -5.38 -2.81
N ASN A 349 -13.63 -5.66 -2.05
CA ASN A 349 -12.71 -6.76 -2.33
C ASN A 349 -13.37 -8.14 -2.20
N LEU A 350 -14.25 -8.33 -1.22
CA LEU A 350 -15.09 -9.54 -1.13
C LEU A 350 -15.97 -9.70 -2.37
N GLY A 351 -16.54 -8.60 -2.89
CA GLY A 351 -17.31 -8.60 -4.13
C GLY A 351 -16.50 -9.07 -5.34
N ILE A 352 -15.25 -8.61 -5.48
CA ILE A 352 -14.33 -9.06 -6.53
C ILE A 352 -14.09 -10.57 -6.42
N LEU A 353 -13.73 -11.05 -5.23
CA LEU A 353 -13.47 -12.47 -4.99
C LEU A 353 -14.68 -13.35 -5.34
N LEU A 354 -15.89 -12.91 -4.98
CA LEU A 354 -17.14 -13.62 -5.30
C LEU A 354 -17.46 -13.61 -6.79
N GLN A 355 -17.20 -12.48 -7.47
CA GLN A 355 -17.35 -12.37 -8.92
C GLN A 355 -16.41 -13.33 -9.66
N GLU A 356 -15.15 -13.46 -9.23
CA GLU A 356 -14.17 -14.42 -9.78
C GLU A 356 -14.54 -15.89 -9.52
N GLN A 357 -15.45 -16.16 -8.61
CA GLN A 357 -16.02 -17.49 -8.36
C GLN A 357 -17.33 -17.73 -9.12
N GLY A 358 -17.83 -16.75 -9.89
CA GLY A 358 -19.12 -16.81 -10.57
C GLY A 358 -20.33 -16.62 -9.65
N ARG A 359 -20.13 -16.22 -8.39
CA ARG A 359 -21.20 -15.99 -7.40
C ARG A 359 -21.73 -14.56 -7.50
N TYR A 360 -22.35 -14.26 -8.64
CA TYR A 360 -22.69 -12.91 -9.06
C TYR A 360 -23.69 -12.17 -8.14
N GLU A 361 -24.71 -12.85 -7.61
CA GLU A 361 -25.69 -12.21 -6.71
C GLU A 361 -25.05 -11.79 -5.37
N GLU A 362 -24.15 -12.61 -4.82
CA GLU A 362 -23.43 -12.27 -3.59
C GLU A 362 -22.40 -11.16 -3.81
N ALA A 363 -21.76 -11.14 -4.99
CA ALA A 363 -20.89 -10.05 -5.40
C ALA A 363 -21.67 -8.73 -5.51
N LEU A 364 -22.84 -8.76 -6.15
CA LEU A 364 -23.73 -7.61 -6.29
C LEU A 364 -24.18 -7.07 -4.92
N TYR A 365 -24.55 -7.95 -3.99
CA TYR A 365 -24.87 -7.56 -2.61
C TYR A 365 -23.68 -6.90 -1.92
N SER A 366 -22.48 -7.45 -2.08
CA SER A 366 -21.25 -6.90 -1.49
C SER A 366 -20.91 -5.51 -2.05
N TYR A 367 -21.06 -5.31 -3.37
CA TYR A 367 -20.87 -4.00 -4.00
C TYR A 367 -21.91 -2.97 -3.56
N LYS A 368 -23.20 -3.35 -3.48
CA LYS A 368 -24.27 -2.47 -2.98
C LYS A 368 -23.97 -1.97 -1.57
N LEU A 369 -23.51 -2.85 -0.69
CA LEU A 369 -23.11 -2.45 0.66
C LEU A 369 -21.83 -1.59 0.67
N ALA A 370 -20.85 -1.89 -0.18
CA ALA A 370 -19.66 -1.04 -0.32
C ALA A 370 -20.04 0.40 -0.73
N ILE A 371 -20.95 0.54 -1.69
CA ILE A 371 -21.50 1.82 -2.16
C ILE A 371 -22.30 2.50 -1.04
N GLN A 372 -23.10 1.76 -0.28
CA GLN A 372 -23.86 2.32 0.86
C GLN A 372 -22.93 2.99 1.88
N PHE A 373 -21.79 2.34 2.21
CA PHE A 373 -20.82 2.90 3.17
C PHE A 373 -19.91 3.96 2.55
N ARG A 374 -19.65 3.90 1.23
CA ARG A 374 -18.84 4.88 0.52
C ARG A 374 -19.45 5.19 -0.86
N PRO A 375 -20.43 6.12 -0.92
CA PRO A 375 -21.18 6.38 -2.16
C PRO A 375 -20.33 6.83 -3.35
N ARG A 376 -19.21 7.52 -3.09
CA ARG A 376 -18.26 7.99 -4.12
C ARG A 376 -17.21 6.94 -4.53
N LEU A 377 -17.38 5.67 -4.16
CA LEU A 377 -16.47 4.59 -4.56
C LEU A 377 -16.77 4.16 -6.00
N ALA A 378 -16.26 4.92 -6.97
CA ALA A 378 -16.51 4.70 -8.41
C ALA A 378 -16.20 3.25 -8.86
N MET A 379 -15.14 2.64 -8.32
CA MET A 379 -14.77 1.26 -8.68
C MET A 379 -15.83 0.23 -8.28
N ALA A 380 -16.56 0.44 -7.18
CA ALA A 380 -17.64 -0.44 -6.78
C ALA A 380 -18.85 -0.32 -7.72
N HIS A 381 -19.17 0.91 -8.18
CA HIS A 381 -20.20 1.12 -9.20
C HIS A 381 -19.81 0.48 -10.54
N LEU A 382 -18.57 0.69 -11.00
CA LEU A 382 -18.08 0.09 -12.25
C LEU A 382 -18.19 -1.44 -12.22
N ASN A 383 -17.70 -2.09 -11.16
CA ASN A 383 -17.76 -3.55 -11.05
C ASN A 383 -19.18 -4.06 -10.85
N MET A 384 -20.04 -3.32 -10.15
CA MET A 384 -21.47 -3.63 -10.07
C MET A 384 -22.13 -3.64 -11.45
N GLY A 385 -21.85 -2.63 -12.29
CA GLY A 385 -22.35 -2.59 -13.67
C GLY A 385 -21.84 -3.76 -14.52
N LEU A 386 -20.58 -4.16 -14.35
CA LEU A 386 -20.01 -5.31 -15.06
C LEU A 386 -20.73 -6.62 -14.68
N VAL A 387 -20.95 -6.85 -13.39
CA VAL A 387 -21.68 -8.03 -12.90
C VAL A 387 -23.13 -8.05 -13.38
N LEU A 388 -23.82 -6.91 -13.33
CA LEU A 388 -25.19 -6.79 -13.84
C LEU A 388 -25.27 -7.12 -15.34
N GLY A 389 -24.29 -6.66 -16.13
CA GLY A 389 -24.19 -6.99 -17.55
C GLY A 389 -24.00 -8.48 -17.81
N ILE A 390 -23.14 -9.16 -17.05
CA ILE A 390 -22.94 -10.63 -17.13
C ILE A 390 -24.23 -11.39 -16.78
N MET A 391 -25.00 -10.89 -15.83
CA MET A 391 -26.29 -11.47 -15.43
C MET A 391 -27.42 -11.17 -16.44
N GLY A 392 -27.16 -10.39 -17.50
CA GLY A 392 -28.16 -9.97 -18.48
C GLY A 392 -29.09 -8.85 -18.01
N ARG A 393 -28.83 -8.24 -16.84
CA ARG A 393 -29.60 -7.11 -16.28
C ARG A 393 -29.08 -5.79 -16.86
N LYS A 394 -29.24 -5.64 -18.18
CA LYS A 394 -28.57 -4.59 -18.96
C LYS A 394 -29.05 -3.18 -18.62
N GLU A 395 -30.34 -2.99 -18.40
CA GLU A 395 -30.92 -1.69 -18.05
C GLU A 395 -30.35 -1.17 -16.71
N GLU A 396 -30.29 -2.04 -15.70
CA GLU A 396 -29.68 -1.71 -14.40
C GLU A 396 -28.18 -1.43 -14.54
N ALA A 397 -27.46 -2.21 -15.36
CA ALA A 397 -26.05 -1.95 -15.63
C ALA A 397 -25.85 -0.56 -16.25
N ALA A 398 -26.70 -0.18 -17.20
CA ALA A 398 -26.66 1.12 -17.85
C ALA A 398 -26.90 2.28 -16.86
N GLU A 399 -27.88 2.15 -15.97
CA GLU A 399 -28.13 3.13 -14.90
C GLU A 399 -26.93 3.29 -13.97
N VAL A 400 -26.33 2.18 -13.53
CA VAL A 400 -25.16 2.20 -12.65
C VAL A 400 -23.95 2.84 -13.34
N TYR A 401 -23.73 2.57 -14.63
CA TYR A 401 -22.63 3.22 -15.37
C TYR A 401 -22.83 4.73 -15.53
N ARG A 402 -24.04 5.17 -15.86
CA ARG A 402 -24.35 6.61 -15.94
C ARG A 402 -24.13 7.30 -14.59
N HIS A 403 -24.63 6.69 -13.52
CA HIS A 403 -24.43 7.24 -12.18
C HIS A 403 -22.95 7.30 -11.81
N CYS A 404 -22.17 6.25 -12.10
CA CYS A 404 -20.73 6.23 -11.89
C CYS A 404 -20.05 7.39 -12.61
N ALA A 405 -20.40 7.64 -13.89
CA ALA A 405 -19.82 8.70 -14.71
C ALA A 405 -20.06 10.12 -14.17
N GLU A 406 -21.05 10.30 -13.29
CA GLU A 406 -21.43 11.59 -12.69
C GLU A 406 -20.83 11.83 -11.30
N LEU A 407 -20.13 10.85 -10.71
CA LEU A 407 -19.57 10.97 -9.37
C LEU A 407 -18.55 12.12 -9.25
N ASP A 408 -18.64 12.87 -8.15
CA ASP A 408 -17.75 13.98 -7.84
C ASP A 408 -16.37 13.48 -7.35
N SER A 409 -15.29 14.03 -7.92
CA SER A 409 -13.91 13.70 -7.58
C SER A 409 -13.31 14.59 -6.46
N ALA A 410 -14.03 15.64 -6.01
CA ALA A 410 -13.52 16.58 -5.02
C ALA A 410 -13.23 15.92 -3.65
N GLY A 411 -12.09 16.28 -3.07
CA GLY A 411 -11.69 15.84 -1.72
C GLY A 411 -11.29 14.35 -1.60
N LEU A 412 -11.16 13.63 -2.71
CA LEU A 412 -10.75 12.23 -2.69
C LEU A 412 -9.24 12.06 -2.49
N LYS A 413 -8.86 11.00 -1.79
CA LYS A 413 -7.46 10.61 -1.58
C LYS A 413 -6.73 10.27 -2.88
N ASP A 414 -7.43 9.67 -3.84
CA ASP A 414 -6.91 9.32 -5.17
C ASP A 414 -7.89 9.77 -6.26
N PRO A 415 -7.81 11.03 -6.69
CA PRO A 415 -8.71 11.58 -7.71
C PRO A 415 -8.41 11.03 -9.11
N LYS A 416 -7.14 10.68 -9.42
CA LYS A 416 -6.74 10.21 -10.76
C LYS A 416 -7.36 8.87 -11.11
N MET A 417 -7.32 7.92 -10.17
CA MET A 417 -7.98 6.62 -10.36
C MET A 417 -9.48 6.81 -10.49
N HIS A 418 -10.09 7.61 -9.60
CA HIS A 418 -11.52 7.89 -9.62
C HIS A 418 -11.99 8.47 -10.97
N GLU A 419 -11.32 9.48 -11.50
CA GLU A 419 -11.64 10.08 -12.80
C GLU A 419 -11.51 9.07 -13.94
N SER A 420 -10.46 8.23 -13.92
CA SER A 420 -10.28 7.18 -14.92
C SER A 420 -11.42 6.15 -14.86
N THR A 421 -11.86 5.77 -13.67
CA THR A 421 -13.00 4.85 -13.46
C THR A 421 -14.31 5.41 -14.04
N ARG A 422 -14.54 6.72 -13.90
CA ARG A 422 -15.73 7.37 -14.46
C ARG A 422 -15.77 7.28 -15.98
N ILE A 423 -14.63 7.45 -16.65
CA ILE A 423 -14.53 7.29 -18.11
C ILE A 423 -14.66 5.82 -18.50
N SER A 424 -14.07 4.91 -17.73
CA SER A 424 -14.27 3.47 -17.92
C SER A 424 -15.74 3.05 -17.79
N ALA A 425 -16.54 3.72 -16.96
CA ALA A 425 -17.98 3.47 -16.88
C ALA A 425 -18.70 3.89 -18.18
N LEU A 426 -18.40 5.07 -18.73
CA LEU A 426 -18.93 5.49 -20.03
C LEU A 426 -18.48 4.57 -21.16
N PHE A 427 -17.21 4.16 -21.17
CA PHE A 427 -16.71 3.17 -22.13
C PHE A 427 -17.50 1.85 -22.07
N ASN A 428 -17.75 1.31 -20.88
CA ASN A 428 -18.53 0.08 -20.74
C ASN A 428 -20.02 0.27 -21.05
N LEU A 429 -20.58 1.46 -20.81
CA LEU A 429 -21.94 1.81 -21.22
C LEU A 429 -22.07 1.84 -22.75
N GLY A 430 -21.12 2.47 -23.45
CA GLY A 430 -21.10 2.47 -24.92
C GLY A 430 -20.94 1.05 -25.48
N ARG A 431 -20.10 0.21 -24.85
CA ARG A 431 -19.96 -1.20 -25.24
C ARG A 431 -21.26 -1.97 -25.07
N LEU A 432 -21.96 -1.76 -23.94
CA LEU A 432 -23.25 -2.39 -23.67
C LEU A 432 -24.29 -2.04 -24.75
N TYR A 433 -24.34 -0.80 -25.21
CA TYR A 433 -25.22 -0.39 -26.32
C TYR A 433 -24.80 -0.98 -27.66
N ALA A 434 -23.50 -1.01 -27.97
CA ALA A 434 -23.00 -1.65 -29.18
C ALA A 434 -23.35 -3.15 -29.22
N ASP A 435 -23.25 -3.85 -28.08
CA ASP A 435 -23.64 -5.26 -27.95
C ASP A 435 -25.16 -5.48 -28.13
N GLU A 436 -25.98 -4.45 -27.93
CA GLU A 436 -27.41 -4.45 -28.22
C GLU A 436 -27.74 -4.03 -29.68
N GLY A 437 -26.73 -3.67 -30.47
CA GLY A 437 -26.90 -3.13 -31.82
C GLY A 437 -27.35 -1.66 -31.87
N LYS A 438 -27.36 -0.96 -30.73
CA LYS A 438 -27.69 0.47 -30.60
C LYS A 438 -26.44 1.31 -30.84
N TYR A 439 -25.96 1.33 -32.08
CA TYR A 439 -24.67 1.91 -32.41
C TYR A 439 -24.66 3.44 -32.33
N GLU A 440 -25.78 4.09 -32.66
CA GLU A 440 -25.96 5.54 -32.53
C GLU A 440 -25.81 5.99 -31.06
N GLU A 441 -26.48 5.31 -30.14
CA GLU A 441 -26.38 5.58 -28.70
C GLU A 441 -24.98 5.27 -28.17
N ALA A 442 -24.36 4.18 -28.64
CA ALA A 442 -22.99 3.84 -28.27
C ALA A 442 -22.01 4.97 -28.65
N VAL A 443 -22.10 5.48 -29.88
CA VAL A 443 -21.27 6.59 -30.37
C VAL A 443 -21.51 7.87 -29.56
N GLN A 444 -22.75 8.20 -29.21
CA GLN A 444 -23.06 9.35 -28.35
C GLN A 444 -22.37 9.25 -26.99
N VAL A 445 -22.44 8.08 -26.36
CA VAL A 445 -21.77 7.82 -25.06
C VAL A 445 -20.25 7.86 -25.20
N TYR A 446 -19.69 7.34 -26.30
CA TYR A 446 -18.24 7.44 -26.54
C TYR A 446 -17.79 8.89 -26.72
N HIS A 447 -18.53 9.72 -27.46
CA HIS A 447 -18.26 11.16 -27.54
C HIS A 447 -18.32 11.84 -26.17
N GLU A 448 -19.29 11.46 -25.33
CA GLU A 448 -19.37 11.95 -23.95
C GLU A 448 -18.12 11.56 -23.14
N ALA A 449 -17.66 10.31 -23.27
CA ALA A 449 -16.45 9.82 -22.62
C ALA A 449 -15.22 10.64 -23.06
N VAL A 450 -15.06 10.90 -24.36
CA VAL A 450 -13.97 11.71 -24.90
C VAL A 450 -14.03 13.15 -24.38
N LYS A 451 -15.22 13.74 -24.26
CA LYS A 451 -15.38 15.11 -23.73
C LYS A 451 -15.02 15.22 -22.25
N LYS A 452 -15.29 14.18 -21.46
CA LYS A 452 -15.05 14.16 -20.00
C LYS A 452 -13.68 13.61 -19.61
N MET A 453 -12.93 13.02 -20.55
CA MET A 453 -11.71 12.29 -20.21
C MET A 453 -10.62 13.21 -19.64
N PRO A 454 -9.93 12.80 -18.55
CA PRO A 454 -8.78 13.54 -18.06
C PRO A 454 -7.54 13.25 -18.94
N GLU A 455 -6.55 14.15 -18.92
CA GLU A 455 -5.35 14.04 -19.76
C GLU A 455 -4.54 12.76 -19.54
N HIS A 456 -4.57 12.19 -18.33
CA HIS A 456 -3.84 10.95 -18.01
C HIS A 456 -4.57 9.67 -18.44
N TYR A 457 -5.81 9.77 -18.89
CA TYR A 457 -6.56 8.62 -19.40
C TYR A 457 -5.96 8.12 -20.72
N GLN A 458 -6.03 6.81 -20.96
CA GLN A 458 -5.46 6.16 -22.14
C GLN A 458 -6.61 5.75 -23.10
N PRO A 459 -6.95 6.58 -24.11
CA PRO A 459 -8.20 6.46 -24.86
C PRO A 459 -8.15 5.48 -26.06
N GLN A 460 -7.01 4.84 -26.36
CA GLN A 460 -6.87 4.04 -27.59
C GLN A 460 -7.95 2.96 -27.75
N SER A 461 -8.38 2.31 -26.66
CA SER A 461 -9.44 1.30 -26.70
C SER A 461 -10.83 1.92 -26.86
N LEU A 462 -11.05 3.11 -26.29
CA LEU A 462 -12.26 3.90 -26.49
C LEU A 462 -12.41 4.33 -27.96
N TYR A 463 -11.35 4.91 -28.54
CA TYR A 463 -11.33 5.28 -29.96
C TYR A 463 -11.53 4.08 -30.88
N ASN A 464 -10.91 2.94 -30.56
CA ASN A 464 -11.12 1.70 -31.31
C ASN A 464 -12.58 1.23 -31.31
N MET A 465 -13.22 1.19 -30.14
CA MET A 465 -14.62 0.79 -30.02
C MET A 465 -15.57 1.79 -30.69
N MET A 466 -15.23 3.07 -30.68
CA MET A 466 -15.96 4.11 -31.39
C MET A 466 -15.86 3.93 -32.90
N GLY A 467 -14.67 3.66 -33.42
CA GLY A 467 -14.48 3.31 -34.83
C GLY A 467 -15.26 2.06 -35.24
N GLU A 468 -15.29 1.04 -34.38
CA GLU A 468 -16.10 -0.16 -34.62
C GLU A 468 -17.60 0.12 -34.66
N ALA A 469 -18.12 0.97 -33.76
CA ALA A 469 -19.52 1.38 -33.81
C ALA A 469 -19.87 2.11 -35.11
N TYR A 470 -19.03 3.07 -35.55
CA TYR A 470 -19.21 3.76 -36.84
C TYR A 470 -19.13 2.80 -38.03
N PHE A 471 -18.21 1.83 -37.99
CA PHE A 471 -18.10 0.80 -39.01
C PHE A 471 -19.37 -0.03 -39.12
N LYS A 472 -19.98 -0.41 -38.00
CA LYS A 472 -21.25 -1.14 -37.97
C LYS A 472 -22.43 -0.32 -38.48
N MET A 473 -22.39 1.00 -38.34
CA MET A 473 -23.35 1.93 -38.96
C MET A 473 -23.11 2.16 -40.45
N GLY A 474 -22.02 1.65 -41.02
CA GLY A 474 -21.63 1.89 -42.42
C GLY A 474 -20.94 3.22 -42.67
N SER A 475 -20.63 4.01 -41.63
CA SER A 475 -19.85 5.26 -41.78
C SER A 475 -18.36 4.94 -41.81
N PHE A 476 -17.85 4.58 -42.99
CA PHE A 476 -16.45 4.18 -43.13
C PHE A 476 -15.46 5.33 -42.91
N VAL A 477 -15.83 6.56 -43.27
CA VAL A 477 -14.98 7.75 -43.09
C VAL A 477 -14.76 8.04 -41.60
N ASP A 478 -15.84 8.03 -40.81
CA ASP A 478 -15.75 8.26 -39.36
C ASP A 478 -15.02 7.10 -38.67
N ALA A 479 -15.30 5.86 -39.08
CA ALA A 479 -14.60 4.69 -38.58
C ALA A 479 -13.08 4.79 -38.79
N GLU A 480 -12.66 5.12 -40.01
CA GLU A 480 -11.24 5.32 -40.35
C GLU A 480 -10.62 6.44 -39.52
N HIS A 481 -11.32 7.57 -39.32
CA HIS A 481 -10.85 8.66 -38.48
C HIS A 481 -10.52 8.17 -37.06
N TRP A 482 -11.46 7.46 -36.42
CA TRP A 482 -11.28 7.00 -35.04
C TRP A 482 -10.24 5.89 -34.90
N TYR A 483 -10.12 4.99 -35.87
CA TYR A 483 -9.03 4.02 -35.88
C TYR A 483 -7.66 4.68 -36.01
N ARG A 484 -7.53 5.70 -36.86
CA ARG A 484 -6.29 6.46 -36.99
C ARG A 484 -5.97 7.24 -35.71
N GLU A 485 -6.96 7.81 -35.03
CA GLU A 485 -6.75 8.46 -33.72
C GLU A 485 -6.31 7.45 -32.64
N ALA A 486 -6.89 6.24 -32.62
CA ALA A 486 -6.45 5.16 -31.72
C ALA A 486 -4.96 4.84 -31.91
N LEU A 487 -4.53 4.70 -33.17
CA LEU A 487 -3.15 4.40 -33.55
C LEU A 487 -2.20 5.60 -33.39
N ARG A 488 -2.71 6.83 -33.47
CA ARG A 488 -1.93 8.05 -33.19
C ARG A 488 -1.56 8.12 -31.71
N VAL A 489 -2.49 7.78 -30.83
CA VAL A 489 -2.25 7.73 -29.37
C VAL A 489 -1.37 6.54 -29.00
N LYS A 490 -1.68 5.36 -29.53
CA LYS A 490 -0.95 4.13 -29.24
C LYS A 490 -0.59 3.38 -30.53
N PRO A 491 0.61 3.63 -31.11
CA PRO A 491 1.02 3.03 -32.38
C PRO A 491 1.21 1.51 -32.37
N ASP A 492 1.29 0.88 -31.19
CA ASP A 492 1.40 -0.57 -31.01
C ASP A 492 0.08 -1.23 -30.57
N HIS A 493 -1.06 -0.53 -30.69
CA HIS A 493 -2.37 -1.06 -30.32
C HIS A 493 -2.88 -2.09 -31.34
N ILE A 494 -2.62 -3.37 -31.07
CA ILE A 494 -2.98 -4.50 -31.96
C ILE A 494 -4.47 -4.51 -32.36
N PRO A 495 -5.45 -4.36 -31.44
CA PRO A 495 -6.86 -4.38 -31.83
C PRO A 495 -7.22 -3.31 -32.87
N ALA A 496 -6.60 -2.12 -32.81
CA ALA A 496 -6.81 -1.07 -33.81
C ALA A 496 -6.19 -1.39 -35.16
N HIS A 497 -5.05 -2.08 -35.22
CA HIS A 497 -4.51 -2.55 -36.51
C HIS A 497 -5.46 -3.54 -37.16
N LEU A 498 -5.96 -4.52 -36.39
CA LEU A 498 -6.83 -5.59 -36.91
C LEU A 498 -8.19 -5.05 -37.36
N THR A 499 -8.83 -4.20 -36.54
CA THR A 499 -10.14 -3.61 -36.87
C THR A 499 -10.04 -2.61 -38.02
N TYR A 500 -8.97 -1.81 -38.09
CA TYR A 500 -8.76 -0.90 -39.21
C TYR A 500 -8.48 -1.65 -40.52
N ALA A 501 -7.65 -2.70 -40.48
CA ALA A 501 -7.43 -3.58 -41.63
C ALA A 501 -8.74 -4.21 -42.11
N LYS A 502 -9.59 -4.66 -41.18
CA LYS A 502 -10.92 -5.21 -41.49
C LYS A 502 -11.85 -4.18 -42.13
N LEU A 503 -11.86 -2.93 -41.64
CA LEU A 503 -12.59 -1.82 -42.27
C LEU A 503 -12.11 -1.62 -43.71
N LEU A 504 -10.80 -1.50 -43.92
CA LEU A 504 -10.19 -1.27 -45.24
C LEU A 504 -10.52 -2.40 -46.23
N SER A 505 -10.51 -3.65 -45.76
CA SER A 505 -10.93 -4.80 -46.56
C SER A 505 -12.39 -4.68 -47.00
N LYS A 506 -13.31 -4.33 -46.08
CA LYS A 506 -14.72 -4.11 -46.42
C LYS A 506 -14.96 -2.87 -47.28
N TRP A 507 -14.04 -1.91 -47.25
CA TRP A 507 -14.04 -0.74 -48.12
C TRP A 507 -13.22 -0.94 -49.41
N GLU A 508 -12.95 -2.20 -49.79
CA GLU A 508 -12.26 -2.60 -51.02
C GLU A 508 -10.83 -2.05 -51.20
N ARG A 509 -10.22 -1.52 -50.13
CA ARG A 509 -8.81 -1.06 -50.08
C ARG A 509 -7.90 -2.19 -49.64
N LEU A 510 -7.86 -3.26 -50.45
CA LEU A 510 -7.24 -4.55 -50.08
C LEU A 510 -5.73 -4.45 -49.82
N GLU A 511 -4.99 -3.69 -50.63
CA GLU A 511 -3.54 -3.54 -50.46
C GLU A 511 -3.19 -2.87 -49.13
N GLU A 512 -3.92 -1.82 -48.76
CA GLU A 512 -3.74 -1.13 -47.48
C GLU A 512 -4.15 -2.03 -46.30
N ALA A 513 -5.26 -2.76 -46.44
CA ALA A 513 -5.70 -3.72 -45.44
C ALA A 513 -4.60 -4.76 -45.13
N GLU A 514 -4.00 -5.34 -46.17
CA GLU A 514 -2.91 -6.32 -46.00
C GLU A 514 -1.70 -5.72 -45.28
N GLN A 515 -1.31 -4.48 -45.61
CA GLN A 515 -0.21 -3.80 -44.91
C GLN A 515 -0.49 -3.66 -43.40
N TRP A 516 -1.73 -3.36 -43.02
CA TRP A 516 -2.10 -3.26 -41.61
C TRP A 516 -2.12 -4.61 -40.88
N PHE A 517 -2.54 -5.70 -41.54
CA PHE A 517 -2.38 -7.05 -40.99
C PHE A 517 -0.91 -7.44 -40.83
N LEU A 518 -0.06 -7.14 -41.80
CA LEU A 518 1.38 -7.40 -41.73
C LEU A 518 2.05 -6.60 -40.61
N LYS A 519 1.64 -5.34 -40.38
CA LYS A 519 2.08 -4.54 -39.22
C LYS A 519 1.66 -5.19 -37.90
N ALA A 520 0.41 -5.63 -37.77
CA ALA A 520 -0.05 -6.33 -36.57
C ALA A 520 0.78 -7.60 -36.30
N LYS A 521 1.06 -8.38 -37.36
CA LYS A 521 1.91 -9.58 -37.28
C LYS A 521 3.35 -9.27 -36.88
N PHE A 522 3.90 -8.14 -37.34
CA PHE A 522 5.23 -7.70 -36.96
C PHE A 522 5.31 -7.29 -35.49
N ILE A 523 4.31 -6.55 -34.99
CA ILE A 523 4.27 -6.06 -33.59
C ILE A 523 4.00 -7.22 -32.62
N ALA A 524 3.10 -8.15 -32.96
CA ALA A 524 2.70 -9.27 -32.12
C ALA A 524 2.83 -10.63 -32.84
N PRO A 525 4.07 -11.12 -33.07
CA PRO A 525 4.31 -12.33 -33.87
C PRO A 525 3.86 -13.65 -33.20
N ASN A 526 3.56 -13.61 -31.90
CA ASN A 526 3.13 -14.77 -31.11
C ASN A 526 1.66 -14.70 -30.68
N ASP A 527 0.90 -13.73 -31.18
CA ASP A 527 -0.52 -13.58 -30.89
C ASP A 527 -1.36 -14.34 -31.92
N SER A 528 -2.02 -15.43 -31.52
CA SER A 528 -2.84 -16.27 -32.40
C SER A 528 -3.96 -15.48 -33.07
N SER A 529 -4.54 -14.49 -32.38
CA SER A 529 -5.66 -13.68 -32.88
C SER A 529 -5.27 -12.88 -34.12
N VAL A 530 -4.02 -12.42 -34.21
CA VAL A 530 -3.50 -11.69 -35.38
C VAL A 530 -3.50 -12.60 -36.61
N TYR A 531 -3.03 -13.84 -36.47
CA TYR A 531 -3.04 -14.81 -37.56
C TYR A 531 -4.45 -15.23 -37.94
N GLN A 532 -5.38 -15.38 -36.98
CA GLN A 532 -6.78 -15.67 -37.30
C GLN A 532 -7.40 -14.57 -38.18
N HIS A 533 -7.25 -13.31 -37.78
CA HIS A 533 -7.82 -12.19 -38.54
C HIS A 533 -7.16 -12.03 -39.92
N TYR A 534 -5.84 -12.22 -39.99
CA TYR A 534 -5.12 -12.14 -41.27
C TYR A 534 -5.46 -13.32 -42.19
N GLY A 535 -5.55 -14.53 -41.65
CA GLY A 535 -5.96 -15.73 -42.39
C GLY A 535 -7.39 -15.60 -42.92
N GLN A 536 -8.29 -15.02 -42.12
CA GLN A 536 -9.65 -14.70 -42.56
C GLN A 536 -9.65 -13.73 -43.74
N PHE A 537 -8.87 -12.65 -43.67
CA PHE A 537 -8.71 -11.70 -44.78
C PHE A 537 -8.19 -12.37 -46.05
N LEU A 538 -7.15 -13.20 -45.96
CA LEU A 538 -6.61 -13.93 -47.11
C LEU A 538 -7.62 -14.90 -47.71
N SER A 539 -8.42 -15.58 -46.86
CA SER A 539 -9.48 -16.48 -47.32
C SER A 539 -10.60 -15.73 -48.03
N GLU A 540 -10.99 -14.53 -47.54
CA GLU A 540 -11.95 -13.64 -48.21
C GLU A 540 -11.42 -13.09 -49.56
N CYS A 541 -10.10 -13.08 -49.75
CA CYS A 541 -9.45 -12.74 -51.03
C CYS A 541 -9.21 -13.96 -51.94
N ASP A 542 -9.81 -15.12 -51.63
CA ASP A 542 -9.61 -16.41 -52.31
C ASP A 542 -8.14 -16.91 -52.36
N ARG A 543 -7.26 -16.35 -51.51
CA ARG A 543 -5.85 -16.76 -51.38
C ARG A 543 -5.70 -17.93 -50.42
N HIS A 544 -6.41 -19.02 -50.70
CA HIS A 544 -6.57 -20.14 -49.75
C HIS A 544 -5.26 -20.82 -49.33
N ASN A 545 -4.25 -20.91 -50.20
CA ASN A 545 -2.95 -21.51 -49.84
C ASN A 545 -2.21 -20.70 -48.77
N GLU A 546 -2.14 -19.38 -48.94
CA GLU A 546 -1.50 -18.49 -47.97
C GLU A 546 -2.33 -18.39 -46.69
N ALA A 547 -3.66 -18.36 -46.82
CA ALA A 547 -4.57 -18.41 -45.68
C ALA A 547 -4.32 -19.68 -44.85
N ALA A 548 -4.09 -20.83 -45.49
CA ALA A 548 -3.81 -22.08 -44.80
C ALA A 548 -2.50 -22.02 -44.00
N ASP A 549 -1.42 -21.46 -44.55
CA ASP A 549 -0.16 -21.27 -43.81
C ASP A 549 -0.35 -20.38 -42.58
N VAL A 550 -1.12 -19.29 -42.74
CA VAL A 550 -1.41 -18.34 -41.67
C VAL A 550 -2.28 -18.99 -40.57
N TYR A 551 -3.32 -19.72 -40.93
CA TYR A 551 -4.17 -20.42 -39.96
C TYR A 551 -3.46 -21.59 -39.26
N VAL A 552 -2.58 -22.31 -39.97
CA VAL A 552 -1.69 -23.31 -39.35
C VAL A 552 -0.84 -22.65 -38.28
N ARG A 553 -0.24 -21.49 -38.57
CA ARG A 553 0.52 -20.74 -37.56
C ARG A 553 -0.34 -20.31 -36.38
N ALA A 554 -1.59 -19.91 -36.60
CA ALA A 554 -2.52 -19.60 -35.52
C ALA A 554 -2.76 -20.83 -34.62
N ALA A 555 -2.97 -22.00 -35.21
CA ALA A 555 -3.21 -23.25 -34.50
C ALA A 555 -1.95 -23.79 -33.79
N GLU A 556 -0.75 -23.52 -34.31
CA GLU A 556 0.51 -23.82 -33.60
C GLU A 556 0.66 -22.99 -32.32
N LEU A 557 0.28 -21.71 -32.37
CA LEU A 557 0.36 -20.80 -31.22
C LEU A 557 -0.70 -21.12 -30.15
N ALA A 558 -1.85 -21.64 -30.57
CA ALA A 558 -2.99 -21.97 -29.71
C ALA A 558 -3.51 -23.39 -29.99
N SER A 559 -2.64 -24.38 -29.73
CA SER A 559 -2.88 -25.80 -30.09
C SER A 559 -3.98 -26.50 -29.29
N ASP A 560 -4.40 -25.89 -28.18
CA ASP A 560 -5.47 -26.35 -27.29
C ASP A 560 -6.83 -25.70 -27.60
N GLU A 561 -6.86 -24.67 -28.45
CA GLU A 561 -8.10 -23.99 -28.85
C GLU A 561 -8.76 -24.68 -30.05
N TYR A 562 -9.86 -25.38 -29.77
CA TYR A 562 -10.62 -26.14 -30.78
C TYR A 562 -10.98 -25.32 -32.03
N GLU A 563 -11.51 -24.09 -31.86
CA GLU A 563 -11.99 -23.28 -32.99
C GLU A 563 -10.84 -22.89 -33.94
N ILE A 564 -9.65 -22.62 -33.40
CA ILE A 564 -8.47 -22.24 -34.19
C ILE A 564 -7.97 -23.43 -35.00
N VAL A 565 -7.80 -24.58 -34.35
CA VAL A 565 -7.40 -25.84 -34.98
C VAL A 565 -8.40 -26.26 -36.06
N PHE A 566 -9.70 -26.13 -35.78
CA PHE A 566 -10.75 -26.49 -36.71
C PHE A 566 -10.80 -25.56 -37.93
N ASN A 567 -10.62 -24.25 -37.74
CA ASN A 567 -10.52 -23.29 -38.84
C ASN A 567 -9.28 -23.51 -39.72
N ALA A 568 -8.15 -23.90 -39.12
CA ALA A 568 -6.97 -24.32 -39.86
C ALA A 568 -7.25 -25.56 -40.73
N ALA A 569 -7.91 -26.59 -40.17
CA ALA A 569 -8.30 -27.77 -40.92
C ALA A 569 -9.22 -27.44 -42.11
N ASN A 570 -10.22 -26.58 -41.89
CA ASN A 570 -11.13 -26.13 -42.94
C ASN A 570 -10.42 -25.38 -44.06
N THR A 571 -9.49 -24.48 -43.70
CA THR A 571 -8.75 -23.69 -44.68
C THR A 571 -7.75 -24.54 -45.45
N LEU A 572 -7.06 -25.48 -44.80
CA LEU A 572 -6.21 -26.47 -45.46
C LEU A 572 -6.99 -27.32 -46.47
N ARG A 573 -8.22 -27.71 -46.12
CA ARG A 573 -9.12 -28.43 -47.04
C ARG A 573 -9.51 -27.56 -48.24
N GLN A 574 -9.85 -26.29 -48.03
CA GLN A 574 -10.15 -25.35 -49.12
C GLN A 574 -8.95 -25.10 -50.03
N ALA A 575 -7.74 -25.08 -49.48
CA ALA A 575 -6.49 -24.99 -50.23
C ALA A 575 -6.12 -26.28 -50.99
N GLY A 576 -6.88 -27.38 -50.82
CA GLY A 576 -6.58 -28.68 -51.41
C GLY A 576 -5.43 -29.45 -50.72
N ARG A 577 -4.94 -28.96 -49.57
CA ARG A 577 -3.89 -29.58 -48.75
C ARG A 577 -4.46 -30.69 -47.86
N ASN A 578 -5.02 -31.67 -48.54
CA ASN A 578 -5.87 -32.74 -48.01
C ASN A 578 -5.21 -33.60 -46.90
N ALA A 579 -3.90 -33.88 -47.01
CA ALA A 579 -3.17 -34.66 -46.01
C ALA A 579 -2.98 -33.90 -44.69
N GLU A 580 -2.70 -32.60 -44.78
CA GLU A 580 -2.53 -31.73 -43.61
C GLU A 580 -3.87 -31.44 -42.94
N ALA A 581 -4.92 -31.19 -43.74
CA ALA A 581 -6.29 -31.04 -43.25
C ALA A 581 -6.73 -32.24 -42.40
N GLU A 582 -6.42 -33.47 -42.83
CA GLU A 582 -6.70 -34.69 -42.05
C GLU A 582 -6.03 -34.64 -40.66
N THR A 583 -4.77 -34.19 -40.61
CA THR A 583 -4.00 -34.11 -39.35
C THR A 583 -4.66 -33.12 -38.38
N TYR A 584 -5.03 -31.93 -38.85
CA TYR A 584 -5.70 -30.94 -38.01
C TYR A 584 -7.13 -31.34 -37.61
N TYR A 585 -7.88 -32.03 -38.48
CA TYR A 585 -9.18 -32.61 -38.07
C TYR A 585 -9.02 -33.69 -36.99
N LYS A 586 -7.96 -34.51 -37.04
CA LYS A 586 -7.65 -35.48 -35.97
C LYS A 586 -7.36 -34.76 -34.64
N ILE A 587 -6.63 -33.65 -34.66
CA ILE A 587 -6.39 -32.82 -33.47
C ILE A 587 -7.71 -32.22 -32.96
N ALA A 588 -8.55 -31.67 -33.84
CA ALA A 588 -9.84 -31.10 -33.47
C ALA A 588 -10.77 -32.12 -32.78
N VAL A 589 -10.83 -33.35 -33.31
CA VAL A 589 -11.57 -34.47 -32.67
C VAL A 589 -10.98 -34.82 -31.30
N LYS A 590 -9.65 -34.77 -31.14
CA LYS A 590 -9.02 -35.01 -29.82
C LYS A 590 -9.38 -33.93 -28.80
N LEU A 591 -9.45 -32.67 -29.23
CA LEU A 591 -9.80 -31.53 -28.35
C LEU A 591 -11.28 -31.56 -27.94
N ARG A 592 -12.19 -31.87 -28.89
CA ARG A 592 -13.63 -32.03 -28.62
C ARG A 592 -14.16 -33.35 -29.19
N PRO A 593 -14.05 -34.47 -28.43
CA PRO A 593 -14.45 -35.80 -28.91
C PRO A 593 -15.94 -35.98 -29.19
N TYR A 594 -16.79 -35.13 -28.60
CA TYR A 594 -18.24 -35.19 -28.74
C TYR A 594 -18.80 -34.20 -29.77
N GLU A 595 -17.92 -33.49 -30.50
CA GLU A 595 -18.34 -32.54 -31.53
C GLU A 595 -18.59 -33.27 -32.86
N VAL A 596 -19.87 -33.35 -33.25
CA VAL A 596 -20.33 -34.08 -34.45
C VAL A 596 -19.64 -33.58 -35.71
N THR A 597 -19.49 -32.26 -35.84
CA THR A 597 -18.95 -31.59 -37.02
C THR A 597 -17.49 -32.00 -37.28
N SER A 598 -16.71 -32.21 -36.22
CA SER A 598 -15.31 -32.66 -36.30
C SER A 598 -15.19 -34.05 -36.88
N HIS A 599 -16.01 -34.99 -36.40
CA HIS A 599 -16.01 -36.38 -36.89
C HIS A 599 -16.52 -36.47 -38.33
N MET A 600 -17.56 -35.71 -38.66
CA MET A 600 -18.09 -35.63 -40.03
C MET A 600 -17.03 -35.11 -41.01
N ASN A 601 -16.36 -34.00 -40.67
CA ASN A 601 -15.34 -33.42 -41.54
C ASN A 601 -14.07 -34.27 -41.60
N LEU A 602 -13.68 -34.93 -40.50
CA LEU A 602 -12.60 -35.92 -40.51
C LEU A 602 -12.93 -37.10 -41.42
N GLY A 603 -14.16 -37.64 -41.33
CA GLY A 603 -14.64 -38.72 -42.21
C GLY A 603 -14.64 -38.30 -43.68
N ALA A 604 -15.07 -37.07 -43.99
CA ALA A 604 -14.98 -36.49 -45.34
C ALA A 604 -13.54 -36.40 -45.82
N MET A 605 -12.63 -35.97 -44.97
CA MET A 605 -11.23 -35.83 -45.31
C MET A 605 -10.55 -37.20 -45.52
N LEU A 606 -10.81 -38.17 -44.65
CA LEU A 606 -10.31 -39.54 -44.79
C LEU A 606 -10.88 -40.22 -46.05
N HIS A 607 -12.14 -39.96 -46.39
CA HIS A 607 -12.77 -40.45 -47.61
C HIS A 607 -12.04 -39.91 -48.85
N VAL A 608 -11.78 -38.60 -48.90
CA VAL A 608 -11.03 -37.95 -50.00
C VAL A 608 -9.59 -38.47 -50.07
N ASN A 609 -8.93 -38.73 -48.94
CA ASN A 609 -7.58 -39.31 -48.87
C ASN A 609 -7.53 -40.81 -49.18
N GLY A 610 -8.67 -41.46 -49.45
CA GLY A 610 -8.74 -42.88 -49.81
C GLY A 610 -8.62 -43.85 -48.63
N LYS A 611 -8.61 -43.35 -47.38
CA LYS A 611 -8.59 -44.15 -46.14
C LYS A 611 -10.02 -44.59 -45.77
N LEU A 612 -10.58 -45.45 -46.61
CA LEU A 612 -12.02 -45.74 -46.62
C LEU A 612 -12.54 -46.34 -45.30
N GLN A 613 -11.77 -47.20 -44.65
CA GLN A 613 -12.16 -47.84 -43.39
C GLN A 613 -12.16 -46.84 -42.22
N GLU A 614 -11.13 -45.99 -42.11
CA GLU A 614 -11.07 -44.93 -41.10
C GLU A 614 -12.18 -43.88 -41.33
N ALA A 615 -12.48 -43.58 -42.60
CA ALA A 615 -13.57 -42.69 -42.98
C ALA A 615 -14.93 -43.22 -42.53
N GLU A 616 -15.20 -44.52 -42.74
CA GLU A 616 -16.43 -45.17 -42.29
C GLU A 616 -16.54 -45.11 -40.77
N ALA A 617 -15.46 -45.42 -40.03
CA ALA A 617 -15.45 -45.32 -38.57
C ALA A 617 -15.77 -43.90 -38.08
N SER A 618 -15.18 -42.88 -38.69
CA SER A 618 -15.41 -41.47 -38.32
C SER A 618 -16.86 -41.03 -38.58
N TYR A 619 -17.44 -41.43 -39.72
CA TYR A 619 -18.86 -41.18 -39.99
C TYR A 619 -19.80 -41.91 -39.02
N LEU A 620 -19.47 -43.15 -38.64
CA LEU A 620 -20.26 -43.90 -37.67
C LEU A 620 -20.21 -43.27 -36.28
N GLU A 621 -19.05 -42.75 -35.83
CA GLU A 621 -18.98 -41.99 -34.58
C GLU A 621 -19.78 -40.67 -34.67
N ALA A 622 -19.73 -39.96 -35.81
CA ALA A 622 -20.60 -38.79 -36.02
C ALA A 622 -22.09 -39.14 -35.93
N LEU A 623 -22.53 -40.25 -36.56
CA LEU A 623 -23.92 -40.71 -36.51
C LEU A 623 -24.32 -41.28 -35.15
N LYS A 624 -23.37 -41.81 -34.38
CA LYS A 624 -23.64 -42.22 -33.00
C LYS A 624 -23.94 -41.02 -32.10
N LEU A 625 -23.27 -39.90 -32.34
CA LEU A 625 -23.53 -38.63 -31.65
C LEU A 625 -24.80 -37.94 -32.17
N ARG A 626 -25.07 -38.03 -33.48
CA ARG A 626 -26.28 -37.48 -34.13
C ARG A 626 -26.81 -38.45 -35.20
N PRO A 627 -27.73 -39.37 -34.85
CA PRO A 627 -28.22 -40.40 -35.76
C PRO A 627 -28.93 -39.86 -36.99
N ASP A 628 -29.64 -38.74 -36.85
CA ASP A 628 -30.50 -38.16 -37.87
C ASP A 628 -29.77 -37.12 -38.75
N ASP A 629 -28.44 -37.13 -38.82
CA ASP A 629 -27.70 -36.20 -39.69
C ASP A 629 -27.70 -36.65 -41.17
N PRO A 630 -28.49 -36.01 -42.06
CA PRO A 630 -28.64 -36.48 -43.44
C PRO A 630 -27.35 -36.33 -44.24
N ILE A 631 -26.50 -35.35 -43.91
CA ILE A 631 -25.23 -35.10 -44.60
C ILE A 631 -24.27 -36.27 -44.35
N THR A 632 -24.08 -36.64 -43.09
CA THR A 632 -23.22 -37.78 -42.73
C THR A 632 -23.76 -39.09 -43.27
N GLN A 633 -25.09 -39.35 -43.18
CA GLN A 633 -25.69 -40.57 -43.75
C GLN A 633 -25.42 -40.68 -45.27
N ASN A 634 -25.61 -39.59 -46.02
CA ASN A 634 -25.35 -39.57 -47.45
C ASN A 634 -23.86 -39.77 -47.78
N ASN A 635 -22.97 -39.12 -47.03
CA ASN A 635 -21.52 -39.29 -47.18
C ASN A 635 -21.07 -40.72 -46.89
N LEU A 636 -21.62 -41.35 -45.85
CA LEU A 636 -21.37 -42.75 -45.52
C LEU A 636 -21.91 -43.70 -46.60
N GLN A 637 -23.10 -43.44 -47.15
CA GLN A 637 -23.66 -44.25 -48.23
C GLN A 637 -22.79 -44.18 -49.49
N LYS A 638 -22.34 -42.97 -49.86
CA LYS A 638 -21.41 -42.77 -50.99
C LYS A 638 -20.11 -43.55 -50.78
N LEU A 639 -19.54 -43.50 -49.57
CA LEU A 639 -18.34 -44.24 -49.20
C LEU A 639 -18.55 -45.77 -49.33
N ARG A 640 -19.66 -46.30 -48.81
CA ARG A 640 -19.98 -47.74 -48.89
C ARG A 640 -20.17 -48.23 -50.32
N ASN A 641 -20.82 -47.43 -51.17
CA ASN A 641 -20.96 -47.71 -52.59
C ASN A 641 -19.57 -47.81 -53.26
N LEU A 642 -18.66 -46.88 -52.95
CA LEU A 642 -17.29 -46.89 -53.46
C LEU A 642 -16.49 -48.12 -52.98
N ILE A 643 -16.59 -48.49 -51.70
CA ILE A 643 -15.94 -49.69 -51.14
C ILE A 643 -16.43 -50.95 -51.87
N THR A 644 -17.75 -51.05 -52.10
CA THR A 644 -18.37 -52.19 -52.78
C THR A 644 -17.89 -52.30 -54.23
N GLN A 645 -17.85 -51.18 -54.97
CA GLN A 645 -17.34 -51.16 -56.33
C GLN A 645 -15.86 -51.56 -56.42
N ARG A 646 -15.01 -51.10 -55.48
CA ARG A 646 -13.59 -51.51 -55.44
C ARG A 646 -13.44 -53.01 -55.21
N LYS A 647 -14.18 -53.58 -54.25
CA LYS A 647 -14.19 -55.03 -53.98
C LYS A 647 -14.61 -55.84 -55.21
N LEU A 648 -15.64 -55.40 -55.93
CA LEU A 648 -16.09 -56.06 -57.15
C LEU A 648 -15.02 -56.02 -58.26
N ARG A 649 -14.31 -54.90 -58.43
CA ARG A 649 -13.21 -54.78 -59.40
C ARG A 649 -12.00 -55.64 -59.03
N GLU A 650 -11.64 -55.71 -57.76
CA GLU A 650 -10.55 -56.58 -57.27
C GLU A 650 -10.90 -58.06 -57.48
N ASN A 651 -12.14 -58.46 -57.16
CA ASN A 651 -12.62 -59.82 -57.39
C ASN A 651 -12.68 -60.18 -58.87
N ALA A 652 -12.99 -59.23 -59.76
CA ALA A 652 -12.96 -59.43 -61.20
C ALA A 652 -11.52 -59.59 -61.72
N LYS A 653 -10.56 -58.79 -61.22
CA LYS A 653 -9.13 -58.89 -61.54
C LYS A 653 -8.50 -60.21 -61.07
N ASN A 654 -8.95 -60.75 -59.95
CA ASN A 654 -8.43 -62.02 -59.43
C ASN A 654 -9.04 -63.26 -60.13
N ARG A 655 -10.05 -63.06 -60.98
CA ARG A 655 -10.73 -64.11 -61.77
C ARG A 655 -10.33 -64.10 -63.26
N SER A 656 -9.61 -63.07 -63.71
CA SER A 656 -8.95 -62.97 -65.02
C SER A 656 -7.48 -63.33 -64.90
#